data_AF-A0A7X1H7C5-F1
#
_entry.id   AF-A0A7X1H7C5-F1
#
_cell.length_a   1.000
_cell.length_b   1.000
_cell.length_c   1.000
_cell.angle_alpha   90.00
_cell.angle_beta   90.00
_cell.angle_gamma   90.00
#
_symmetry.space_group_name_H-M   'P 1'
#
loop_
_entity.id
_entity.type
_entity.pdbx_description
1 polymer ?
#
loop_
_entity_poly.entity_id
_entity_poly.type
_entity_poly.pdbx_seq_one_letter_code
_entity_poly.pdbx_strand_id
1 'polypeptide(L)'
;MNDQEINFLNRQPTFRTSKFFFDKRDHRLLGIVNDMISGDTSTLNDQRRFFHYFHPRGIKEMAESKGLRIAYAVIHLLASLERGQIENRLNALRALSDEVLCSADQGLKKNTARVLLEIMKELVRAHGNYARQLELARDFSIVASGKPRIVRDYLERYHLLEMPEEWNQLAFDDHVHDANTKGRKSATHLIMDAWIKGIRRLRVIYYNYIRPETAAELMEAAVTMGIMVRIGIEFSASFYAGFAQIIWVPRGFTDSRDFLRFLEEEPVRAFMNNGRAVSDHQQDYVVAIFDAFNEHHRLTINRELEINLPMLNSESFYKFVGMGQASMLHLAKFIHERLLPLLTENVSRLRKRYAQADVNEQERIEALVVKMNLMTVDTVHERFLKPEQNPSVPDITKSCTITPIPLLMQLSPCGIIDRLADFHSGYRITLNLTNLKVEDVLEMLYNCNGRITRLEIFNLKDYSDCKVDHIPAIHRLQQSLNDGNVIQIKQMILEIIDRMKIKGDPIARSRVPKFKKILADIETLKNMYQAKPLKPRVGSDSTGHIDRLFGMGLVVMDSLPDHVQKKIKNESGSSRLIIPFYIDTSLHRIYSFAHEIKGRLGQFLTAVRKIPGLRYAGIRCRHEWVVHEDSTRMVDHGNIVTMGGHQGDNTNQLTLVPTDTESEKGRFSWRYVHPVLQNIIKVGVGFAPAFLTFLLTHDWWVLTYFGAFIWFSITGLRNIVQSVIGGGGIRRSSLLKWNDFVSWDRLSDSLFYTGFSVPLLDYLVKTLLLQRELGITTSTSPVLLYAIMALVNGVYLTSHNLFRGLPKEAAYGNFFRSVLSIPVAFTFNAMIGGLLGLFGAVNVAGILQSWAAVISKAASDCVAGFIEGSVDRTKNVKNRLKDYRQKLNQFLDCYARLEILFPETDVYDLLDQPKEWLAEANQDARDQIMVLIINALDLLYLWMYQPRARTAFSNLLCRMELDERRILIKAQSVLRMEREISQMFIDGIAGRNFSKPLAFYLNRSKEYLKAIDKLDSCV
;
A
#
# COMPACT_ATOMS: atom_id res chain seq x y z
N MET A 1 -16.92 48.82 -3.98
CA MET A 1 -15.93 47.74 -4.17
C MET A 1 -15.33 47.94 -5.54
N ASN A 2 -14.06 48.32 -5.59
CA ASN A 2 -13.37 48.76 -6.82
C ASN A 2 -13.02 47.56 -7.71
N ASP A 3 -13.06 47.78 -9.03
CA ASP A 3 -12.63 46.83 -10.09
C ASP A 3 -11.15 46.37 -9.99
N GLN A 4 -10.41 46.84 -9.00
CA GLN A 4 -9.08 46.34 -8.63
C GLN A 4 -9.12 45.10 -7.72
N GLU A 5 -10.17 44.87 -6.94
CA GLU A 5 -10.29 43.66 -6.10
C GLU A 5 -10.70 42.42 -6.90
N ILE A 6 -11.42 42.59 -8.02
CA ILE A 6 -11.79 41.47 -8.91
C ILE A 6 -10.59 40.96 -9.72
N ASN A 7 -9.56 41.79 -9.94
CA ASN A 7 -8.35 41.40 -10.65
C ASN A 7 -7.28 40.72 -9.77
N PHE A 8 -7.41 40.78 -8.43
CA PHE A 8 -6.48 40.10 -7.52
C PHE A 8 -6.82 38.61 -7.31
N LEU A 9 -8.09 38.23 -7.48
CA LEU A 9 -8.57 36.85 -7.33
C LEU A 9 -8.38 35.95 -8.58
N ASN A 10 -7.93 36.51 -9.72
CA ASN A 10 -7.82 35.79 -11.00
C ASN A 10 -6.38 35.59 -11.53
N ARG A 11 -5.35 35.88 -10.74
CA ARG A 11 -3.96 35.57 -11.15
C ARG A 11 -3.64 34.09 -10.89
N GLN A 12 -4.10 33.20 -11.75
CA GLN A 12 -3.39 31.93 -11.95
C GLN A 12 -1.98 32.28 -12.47
N PRO A 13 -0.90 31.77 -11.85
CA PRO A 13 0.44 31.98 -12.39
C PRO A 13 0.51 31.30 -13.76
N THR A 14 0.46 32.08 -14.82
CA THR A 14 0.66 31.59 -16.19
C THR A 14 2.13 31.27 -16.40
N PHE A 15 2.60 30.17 -15.82
CA PHE A 15 3.78 29.50 -16.37
C PHE A 15 3.39 29.04 -17.77
N ARG A 16 3.95 29.70 -18.80
CA ARG A 16 3.87 29.25 -20.20
C ARG A 16 4.59 27.89 -20.29
N THR A 17 3.93 26.81 -19.89
CA THR A 17 4.36 25.46 -20.24
C THR A 17 4.17 25.32 -21.75
N SER A 18 5.24 24.97 -22.46
CA SER A 18 5.19 24.82 -23.91
C SER A 18 4.15 23.75 -24.28
N LYS A 19 3.42 23.93 -25.41
CA LYS A 19 2.42 22.95 -25.91
C LYS A 19 2.97 21.53 -26.13
N PHE A 20 4.29 21.33 -25.99
CA PHE A 20 4.98 20.07 -26.18
C PHE A 20 5.15 19.24 -24.89
N PHE A 21 4.95 19.83 -23.71
CA PHE A 21 5.13 19.17 -22.41
C PHE A 21 3.83 19.19 -21.59
N PHE A 22 3.56 18.07 -20.89
CA PHE A 22 2.36 17.83 -20.07
C PHE A 22 1.03 17.81 -20.84
N ASP A 23 0.07 16.97 -20.41
CA ASP A 23 -1.27 16.91 -21.01
C ASP A 23 -2.19 17.94 -20.31
N LYS A 24 -3.22 18.44 -21.02
CA LYS A 24 -4.32 19.23 -20.42
C LYS A 24 -4.97 18.50 -19.24
N ARG A 25 -4.96 17.17 -19.26
CA ARG A 25 -5.44 16.34 -18.14
C ARG A 25 -4.58 16.49 -16.89
N ASP A 26 -3.27 16.64 -17.02
CA ASP A 26 -2.35 16.80 -15.89
C ASP A 26 -2.60 18.16 -15.23
N HIS A 27 -2.78 19.22 -16.03
CA HIS A 27 -3.18 20.54 -15.53
C HIS A 27 -4.58 20.53 -14.87
N ARG A 28 -5.55 19.80 -15.44
CA ARG A 28 -6.89 19.68 -14.86
C ARG A 28 -6.87 18.93 -13.53
N LEU A 29 -6.08 17.85 -13.44
CA LEU A 29 -5.87 17.12 -12.19
C LEU A 29 -5.30 18.07 -11.12
N LEU A 30 -4.24 18.82 -11.47
CA LEU A 30 -3.63 19.77 -10.54
C LEU A 30 -4.58 20.88 -10.10
N GLY A 31 -5.34 21.48 -11.02
CA GLY A 31 -6.34 22.50 -10.69
C GLY A 31 -7.35 21.98 -9.66
N ILE A 32 -7.90 20.78 -9.91
CA ILE A 32 -8.82 20.13 -8.98
C ILE A 32 -8.17 19.86 -7.62
N VAL A 33 -6.92 19.41 -7.59
CA VAL A 33 -6.20 19.16 -6.34
C VAL A 33 -6.04 20.45 -5.53
N ASN A 34 -5.57 21.52 -6.16
CA ASN A 34 -5.35 22.79 -5.47
C ASN A 34 -6.67 23.43 -5.02
N ASP A 35 -7.72 23.39 -5.85
CA ASP A 35 -9.07 23.85 -5.49
C ASP A 35 -9.60 23.14 -4.24
N MET A 36 -9.26 21.85 -4.06
CA MET A 36 -9.67 21.08 -2.89
C MET A 36 -8.83 21.35 -1.65
N ILE A 37 -7.51 21.54 -1.80
CA ILE A 37 -6.64 21.90 -0.67
C ILE A 37 -7.04 23.28 -0.13
N SER A 38 -7.45 24.20 -1.01
CA SER A 38 -7.85 25.58 -0.65
C SER A 38 -9.34 25.73 -0.29
N GLY A 39 -10.20 24.76 -0.62
CA GLY A 39 -11.65 24.82 -0.44
C GLY A 39 -12.13 24.43 0.96
N ASP A 40 -13.35 24.84 1.32
CA ASP A 40 -13.98 24.50 2.60
C ASP A 40 -14.42 23.02 2.63
N THR A 41 -13.65 22.21 3.36
CA THR A 41 -13.84 20.75 3.50
C THR A 41 -15.20 20.33 4.06
N SER A 42 -15.92 21.22 4.76
CA SER A 42 -17.25 20.95 5.32
C SER A 42 -18.29 20.67 4.21
N THR A 43 -18.34 21.53 3.19
CA THR A 43 -19.27 21.39 2.05
C THR A 43 -19.02 20.14 1.20
N LEU A 44 -17.76 19.68 1.13
CA LEU A 44 -17.38 18.45 0.43
C LEU A 44 -17.83 17.18 1.17
N ASN A 45 -17.85 17.22 2.50
CA ASN A 45 -18.29 16.08 3.32
C ASN A 45 -19.80 15.83 3.15
N ASP A 46 -20.62 16.89 3.16
CA ASP A 46 -22.07 16.75 3.03
C ASP A 46 -22.46 16.27 1.62
N GLN A 47 -21.84 16.83 0.57
CA GLN A 47 -22.12 16.44 -0.82
C GLN A 47 -21.67 15.00 -1.16
N ARG A 48 -20.71 14.45 -0.42
CA ARG A 48 -20.09 13.14 -0.72
C ARG A 48 -20.21 12.11 0.40
N ARG A 49 -21.12 12.31 1.36
CA ARG A 49 -21.37 11.38 2.48
C ARG A 49 -21.58 9.93 2.02
N PHE A 50 -22.22 9.72 0.87
CA PHE A 50 -22.49 8.37 0.34
C PHE A 50 -21.48 7.91 -0.74
N PHE A 51 -20.43 8.69 -1.02
CA PHE A 51 -19.53 8.42 -2.13
C PHE A 51 -18.74 7.10 -1.97
N HIS A 52 -18.46 6.69 -0.72
CA HIS A 52 -17.80 5.41 -0.42
C HIS A 52 -18.68 4.20 -0.74
N TYR A 53 -20.00 4.36 -0.77
CA TYR A 53 -20.90 3.27 -1.12
C TYR A 53 -20.95 2.98 -2.62
N PHE A 54 -20.49 3.89 -3.49
CA PHE A 54 -20.40 3.62 -4.93
C PHE A 54 -19.23 2.69 -5.26
N HIS A 55 -19.48 1.71 -6.13
CA HIS A 55 -18.41 0.86 -6.66
C HIS A 55 -17.41 1.71 -7.46
N PRO A 56 -16.08 1.53 -7.28
CA PRO A 56 -15.07 2.17 -8.12
C PRO A 56 -15.28 2.00 -9.62
N ARG A 57 -15.87 0.87 -10.02
CA ARG A 57 -16.23 0.53 -11.41
C ARG A 57 -17.74 0.61 -11.69
N GLY A 58 -18.44 1.40 -10.88
CA GLY A 58 -19.88 1.61 -10.90
C GLY A 58 -20.27 2.88 -11.66
N ILE A 59 -21.49 3.37 -11.43
CA ILE A 59 -22.07 4.49 -12.19
C ILE A 59 -21.23 5.78 -12.11
N LYS A 60 -20.46 5.96 -11.02
CA LYS A 60 -19.54 7.10 -10.86
C LYS A 60 -18.40 7.15 -11.90
N GLU A 61 -18.13 6.07 -12.63
CA GLU A 61 -17.22 6.10 -13.79
C GLU A 61 -17.69 7.07 -14.89
N MET A 62 -18.99 7.34 -14.96
CA MET A 62 -19.55 8.30 -15.92
C MET A 62 -19.33 9.75 -15.51
N ALA A 63 -19.22 10.03 -14.21
CA ALA A 63 -19.03 11.38 -13.68
C ALA A 63 -17.57 11.82 -13.78
N GLU A 64 -16.64 10.94 -13.39
CA GLU A 64 -15.23 11.30 -13.24
C GLU A 64 -14.28 10.22 -13.77
N SER A 65 -13.12 10.65 -14.26
CA SER A 65 -12.07 9.70 -14.68
C SER A 65 -11.50 8.99 -13.47
N LYS A 66 -11.02 7.76 -13.68
CA LYS A 66 -10.41 6.94 -12.63
C LYS A 66 -9.29 7.66 -11.87
N GLY A 67 -8.38 8.33 -12.59
CA GLY A 67 -7.29 9.07 -11.96
C GLY A 67 -7.78 10.19 -11.04
N LEU A 68 -8.84 10.90 -11.46
CA LEU A 68 -9.47 11.93 -10.63
C LEU A 68 -10.12 11.32 -9.38
N ARG A 69 -10.89 10.22 -9.49
CA ARG A 69 -11.52 9.58 -8.34
C ARG A 69 -10.53 9.15 -7.26
N ILE A 70 -9.40 8.58 -7.68
CA ILE A 70 -8.31 8.22 -6.75
C ILE A 70 -7.75 9.48 -6.09
N ALA A 71 -7.46 10.54 -6.86
CA ALA A 71 -6.96 11.79 -6.31
C ALA A 71 -7.93 12.42 -5.29
N TYR A 72 -9.24 12.43 -5.62
CA TYR A 72 -10.30 12.86 -4.71
C TYR A 72 -10.28 12.04 -3.41
N ALA A 73 -10.25 10.71 -3.50
CA ALA A 73 -10.28 9.86 -2.32
C ALA A 73 -9.04 10.06 -1.43
N VAL A 74 -7.86 10.28 -2.02
CA VAL A 74 -6.64 10.56 -1.24
C VAL A 74 -6.72 11.92 -0.58
N ILE A 75 -7.13 12.97 -1.30
CA ILE A 75 -7.19 14.33 -0.75
C ILE A 75 -8.24 14.41 0.34
N HIS A 76 -9.40 13.80 0.13
CA HIS A 76 -10.44 13.68 1.15
C HIS A 76 -9.92 12.98 2.40
N LEU A 77 -9.18 11.88 2.24
CA LEU A 77 -8.53 11.23 3.36
C LEU A 77 -7.52 12.15 4.04
N LEU A 78 -6.57 12.72 3.32
CA LEU A 78 -5.53 13.59 3.89
C LEU A 78 -6.12 14.80 4.63
N ALA A 79 -7.14 15.46 4.06
CA ALA A 79 -7.85 16.55 4.72
C ALA A 79 -8.59 16.07 5.97
N SER A 80 -9.26 14.91 5.91
CA SER A 80 -9.94 14.33 7.07
C SER A 80 -8.96 13.93 8.19
N LEU A 81 -7.72 13.55 7.85
CA LEU A 81 -6.70 13.18 8.82
C LEU A 81 -6.21 14.37 9.66
N GLU A 82 -6.30 15.61 9.15
CA GLU A 82 -5.87 16.81 9.86
C GLU A 82 -6.94 17.41 10.78
N ARG A 83 -8.22 17.35 10.40
CA ARG A 83 -9.32 18.05 11.11
C ARG A 83 -10.64 17.29 11.22
N GLY A 84 -10.75 16.10 10.63
CA GLY A 84 -12.02 15.36 10.54
C GLY A 84 -12.33 14.52 11.78
N GLN A 85 -13.62 14.30 12.06
CA GLN A 85 -14.10 13.31 13.05
C GLN A 85 -13.66 11.88 12.67
N ILE A 86 -13.57 10.98 13.66
CA ILE A 86 -13.13 9.58 13.47
C ILE A 86 -13.91 8.90 12.32
N GLU A 87 -15.23 9.05 12.32
CA GLU A 87 -16.09 8.43 11.31
C GLU A 87 -15.79 8.93 9.88
N ASN A 88 -15.56 10.23 9.72
CA ASN A 88 -15.18 10.83 8.44
C ASN A 88 -13.84 10.28 7.94
N ARG A 89 -12.86 10.10 8.84
CA ARG A 89 -11.55 9.50 8.50
C ARG A 89 -11.69 8.05 8.04
N LEU A 90 -12.51 7.26 8.73
CA LEU A 90 -12.75 5.86 8.39
C LEU A 90 -13.50 5.72 7.06
N ASN A 91 -14.52 6.55 6.81
CA ASN A 91 -15.24 6.56 5.54
C ASN A 91 -14.34 6.98 4.37
N ALA A 92 -13.49 7.99 4.57
CA ALA A 92 -12.48 8.40 3.59
C ALA A 92 -11.48 7.26 3.29
N LEU A 93 -11.04 6.53 4.32
CA LEU A 93 -10.13 5.39 4.16
C LEU A 93 -10.80 4.24 3.38
N ARG A 94 -12.07 3.95 3.65
CA ARG A 94 -12.86 2.94 2.91
C ARG A 94 -12.97 3.30 1.43
N ALA A 95 -13.37 4.55 1.13
CA ALA A 95 -13.46 5.04 -0.24
C ALA A 95 -12.11 4.93 -0.96
N LEU A 96 -11.02 5.29 -0.29
CA LEU A 96 -9.69 5.20 -0.85
C LEU A 96 -9.26 3.76 -1.11
N SER A 97 -9.44 2.88 -0.13
CA SER A 97 -9.11 1.45 -0.24
C SER A 97 -9.79 0.84 -1.47
N ASP A 98 -11.07 1.11 -1.64
CA ASP A 98 -11.85 0.60 -2.78
C ASP A 98 -11.34 1.14 -4.11
N GLU A 99 -11.17 2.47 -4.25
CA GLU A 99 -10.69 3.08 -5.50
C GLU A 99 -9.33 2.52 -5.89
N VAL A 100 -8.41 2.45 -4.93
CA VAL A 100 -7.01 2.09 -5.15
C VAL A 100 -6.85 0.59 -5.43
N LEU A 101 -7.57 -0.28 -4.72
CA LEU A 101 -7.53 -1.74 -4.94
C LEU A 101 -8.24 -2.18 -6.22
N CYS A 102 -9.24 -1.41 -6.68
CA CYS A 102 -9.94 -1.65 -7.94
C CYS A 102 -9.27 -0.99 -9.15
N SER A 103 -8.19 -0.22 -8.93
CA SER A 103 -7.60 0.62 -9.95
C SER A 103 -6.90 -0.16 -11.06
N ALA A 104 -5.93 -1.01 -10.75
CA ALA A 104 -5.08 -1.60 -11.78
C ALA A 104 -5.72 -2.86 -12.41
N ASP A 105 -5.74 -2.92 -13.74
CA ASP A 105 -6.06 -4.15 -14.48
C ASP A 105 -4.82 -5.01 -14.77
N GLN A 106 -3.61 -4.54 -14.48
CA GLN A 106 -2.35 -5.21 -14.83
C GLN A 106 -1.76 -6.01 -13.66
N GLY A 107 -0.60 -6.64 -13.89
CA GLY A 107 -0.03 -7.65 -12.99
C GLY A 107 0.37 -7.16 -11.60
N LEU A 108 0.77 -5.90 -11.43
CA LEU A 108 1.23 -5.33 -10.15
C LEU A 108 0.19 -4.42 -9.48
N LYS A 109 -1.00 -4.93 -9.19
CA LYS A 109 -2.12 -4.09 -8.74
C LYS A 109 -1.86 -3.40 -7.41
N LYS A 110 -1.45 -4.16 -6.40
CA LYS A 110 -1.23 -3.65 -5.04
C LYS A 110 0.00 -2.75 -4.99
N ASN A 111 1.06 -3.10 -5.70
CA ASN A 111 2.24 -2.24 -5.79
C ASN A 111 1.96 -0.93 -6.54
N THR A 112 1.19 -0.95 -7.63
CA THR A 112 0.77 0.28 -8.33
C THR A 112 0.04 1.21 -7.39
N ALA A 113 -0.91 0.66 -6.65
CA ALA A 113 -1.69 1.36 -5.64
C ALA A 113 -0.82 2.06 -4.59
N ARG A 114 0.14 1.34 -4.00
CA ARG A 114 1.07 1.90 -3.00
C ARG A 114 1.85 3.10 -3.54
N VAL A 115 2.34 3.00 -4.78
CA VAL A 115 3.06 4.11 -5.44
C VAL A 115 2.14 5.30 -5.70
N LEU A 116 0.91 5.08 -6.18
CA LEU A 116 -0.04 6.17 -6.43
C LEU A 116 -0.36 6.98 -5.16
N LEU A 117 -0.49 6.28 -4.01
CA LEU A 117 -0.68 6.93 -2.72
C LEU A 117 0.52 7.79 -2.32
N GLU A 118 1.74 7.28 -2.52
CA GLU A 118 2.95 8.03 -2.17
C GLU A 118 3.15 9.26 -3.07
N ILE A 119 2.92 9.14 -4.39
CA ILE A 119 2.95 10.28 -5.33
C ILE A 119 1.95 11.36 -4.89
N MET A 120 0.73 10.95 -4.49
CA MET A 120 -0.31 11.90 -4.11
C MET A 120 0.01 12.60 -2.78
N LYS A 121 0.62 11.89 -1.81
CA LYS A 121 1.14 12.51 -0.58
C LYS A 121 2.18 13.58 -0.90
N GLU A 122 3.11 13.29 -1.79
CA GLU A 122 4.11 14.27 -2.24
C GLU A 122 3.48 15.44 -3.00
N LEU A 123 2.45 15.19 -3.80
CA LEU A 123 1.74 16.24 -4.55
C LEU A 123 1.05 17.24 -3.62
N VAL A 124 0.44 16.74 -2.53
CA VAL A 124 -0.15 17.59 -1.47
C VAL A 124 0.94 18.33 -0.68
N ARG A 125 2.07 17.67 -0.35
CA ARG A 125 3.22 18.31 0.32
C ARG A 125 3.86 19.41 -0.51
N ALA A 126 3.90 19.26 -1.83
CA ALA A 126 4.45 20.23 -2.76
C ALA A 126 3.50 21.41 -3.07
N HIS A 127 2.37 21.54 -2.34
CA HIS A 127 1.46 22.66 -2.50
C HIS A 127 2.19 24.00 -2.37
N GLY A 128 1.92 24.92 -3.31
CA GLY A 128 2.65 26.17 -3.46
C GLY A 128 3.77 26.14 -4.52
N ASN A 129 4.28 24.95 -4.91
CA ASN A 129 5.22 24.80 -6.03
C ASN A 129 4.54 24.17 -7.25
N TYR A 130 3.99 25.02 -8.13
CA TYR A 130 3.23 24.57 -9.30
C TYR A 130 4.01 23.66 -10.25
N ALA A 131 5.28 23.97 -10.52
CA ALA A 131 6.11 23.19 -11.44
C ALA A 131 6.30 21.76 -10.91
N ARG A 132 6.65 21.64 -9.63
CA ARG A 132 6.81 20.33 -8.98
C ARG A 132 5.51 19.55 -8.91
N GLN A 133 4.39 20.20 -8.58
CA GLN A 133 3.10 19.54 -8.55
C GLN A 133 2.65 19.04 -9.93
N LEU A 134 2.99 19.76 -11.01
CA LEU A 134 2.68 19.33 -12.37
C LEU A 134 3.48 18.09 -12.79
N GLU A 135 4.76 18.00 -12.40
CA GLU A 135 5.55 16.78 -12.55
C GLU A 135 4.93 15.59 -11.82
N LEU A 136 4.53 15.78 -10.56
CA LEU A 136 3.91 14.73 -9.75
C LEU A 136 2.55 14.31 -10.30
N ALA A 137 1.74 15.25 -10.82
CA ALA A 137 0.49 14.95 -11.50
C ALA A 137 0.71 14.09 -12.75
N ARG A 138 1.79 14.37 -13.50
CA ARG A 138 2.20 13.57 -14.66
C ARG A 138 2.68 12.18 -14.24
N ASP A 139 3.51 12.09 -13.21
CA ASP A 139 4.00 10.83 -12.65
C ASP A 139 2.83 9.95 -12.17
N PHE A 140 1.83 10.55 -11.52
CA PHE A 140 0.59 9.88 -11.14
C PHE A 140 -0.16 9.28 -12.34
N SER A 141 -0.36 10.08 -13.40
CA SER A 141 -0.98 9.62 -14.66
C SER A 141 -0.21 8.45 -15.30
N ILE A 142 1.13 8.50 -15.27
CA ILE A 142 2.01 7.46 -15.82
C ILE A 142 1.91 6.16 -15.02
N VAL A 143 1.97 6.23 -13.68
CA VAL A 143 1.88 5.07 -12.79
C VAL A 143 0.49 4.44 -12.83
N ALA A 144 -0.57 5.24 -12.99
CA ALA A 144 -1.95 4.76 -13.07
C ALA A 144 -2.21 3.76 -14.22
N SER A 145 -1.29 3.70 -15.20
CA SER A 145 -1.27 2.68 -16.26
C SER A 145 -1.05 1.25 -15.74
N GLY A 146 -0.37 1.09 -14.60
CA GLY A 146 -0.07 -0.19 -13.95
C GLY A 146 1.00 -1.04 -14.64
N LYS A 147 1.81 -0.47 -15.55
CA LYS A 147 2.88 -1.21 -16.24
C LYS A 147 3.97 -1.63 -15.22
N PRO A 148 4.32 -2.92 -15.10
CA PRO A 148 5.22 -3.41 -14.04
C PRO A 148 6.58 -2.70 -13.98
N ARG A 149 7.20 -2.42 -15.13
CA ARG A 149 8.49 -1.72 -15.20
C ARG A 149 8.43 -0.32 -14.60
N ILE A 150 7.37 0.43 -14.94
CA ILE A 150 7.14 1.78 -14.45
C ILE A 150 6.90 1.73 -12.94
N VAL A 151 6.02 0.83 -12.49
CA VAL A 151 5.72 0.69 -11.06
C VAL A 151 6.97 0.37 -10.26
N ARG A 152 7.85 -0.52 -10.75
CA ARG A 152 9.13 -0.85 -10.11
C ARG A 152 10.09 0.33 -10.03
N ASP A 153 10.21 1.12 -11.10
CA ASP A 153 11.03 2.34 -11.13
C ASP A 153 10.58 3.33 -10.03
N TYR A 154 9.27 3.50 -9.86
CA TYR A 154 8.75 4.37 -8.80
C TYR A 154 8.79 3.77 -7.40
N LEU A 155 8.62 2.45 -7.26
CA LEU A 155 8.85 1.77 -5.98
C LEU A 155 10.29 2.04 -5.51
N GLU A 156 11.26 1.92 -6.42
CA GLU A 156 12.66 2.23 -6.14
C GLU A 156 12.88 3.70 -5.79
N ARG A 157 12.33 4.63 -6.59
CA ARG A 157 12.42 6.08 -6.32
C ARG A 157 11.89 6.47 -4.95
N TYR A 158 10.83 5.81 -4.47
CA TYR A 158 10.23 6.08 -3.16
C TYR A 158 10.77 5.16 -2.06
N HIS A 159 11.84 4.40 -2.30
CA HIS A 159 12.41 3.44 -1.35
C HIS A 159 11.36 2.44 -0.79
N LEU A 160 10.40 2.03 -1.61
CA LEU A 160 9.41 1.00 -1.30
C LEU A 160 9.86 -0.35 -1.88
N LEU A 161 9.84 -1.40 -1.05
CA LEU A 161 10.10 -2.76 -1.51
C LEU A 161 8.93 -3.28 -2.35
N GLU A 162 9.19 -3.96 -3.47
CA GLU A 162 8.15 -4.68 -4.25
C GLU A 162 7.62 -5.86 -3.41
N MET A 163 6.33 -5.83 -3.09
CA MET A 163 5.66 -6.91 -2.36
C MET A 163 5.08 -7.94 -3.33
N PRO A 164 4.96 -9.22 -2.94
CA PRO A 164 4.24 -10.20 -3.75
C PRO A 164 2.76 -9.79 -3.91
N GLU A 165 2.21 -9.93 -5.12
CA GLU A 165 0.82 -9.57 -5.40
C GLU A 165 -0.20 -10.53 -4.77
N GLU A 166 0.22 -11.77 -4.46
CA GLU A 166 -0.53 -12.69 -3.61
C GLU A 166 -0.72 -12.14 -2.19
N TRP A 167 0.11 -11.16 -1.80
CA TRP A 167 0.06 -10.46 -0.51
C TRP A 167 0.22 -11.41 0.67
N ASN A 168 1.17 -12.32 0.53
CA ASN A 168 1.54 -13.36 1.50
C ASN A 168 2.91 -13.10 2.15
N GLN A 169 3.50 -11.91 1.96
CA GLN A 169 4.76 -11.53 2.60
C GLN A 169 4.67 -11.56 4.13
N LEU A 170 5.81 -11.78 4.76
CA LEU A 170 6.01 -11.75 6.20
C LEU A 170 6.54 -10.38 6.62
N ALA A 171 5.71 -9.36 6.43
CA ALA A 171 6.00 -7.97 6.79
C ALA A 171 5.25 -7.58 8.06
N PHE A 172 5.97 -7.12 9.08
CA PHE A 172 5.40 -6.84 10.39
C PHE A 172 6.10 -5.70 11.13
N ASP A 173 5.47 -5.24 12.20
CA ASP A 173 6.12 -4.43 13.23
C ASP A 173 5.44 -4.76 14.58
N ASP A 174 6.22 -5.26 15.55
CA ASP A 174 5.68 -5.67 16.85
C ASP A 174 5.69 -4.53 17.90
N HIS A 175 6.14 -3.31 17.57
CA HIS A 175 6.10 -2.15 18.46
C HIS A 175 6.05 -0.82 17.68
N VAL A 176 4.89 -0.16 17.65
CA VAL A 176 4.68 1.15 17.01
C VAL A 176 3.71 2.01 17.82
N HIS A 177 3.82 3.33 17.67
CA HIS A 177 2.96 4.31 18.32
C HIS A 177 2.13 5.14 17.33
N ASP A 178 0.93 5.52 17.77
CA ASP A 178 0.07 6.49 17.09
C ASP A 178 0.03 7.82 17.87
N ALA A 179 -0.77 8.77 17.38
CA ALA A 179 -0.95 10.10 17.96
C ALA A 179 -1.55 10.12 19.37
N ASN A 180 -2.16 9.03 19.84
CA ASN A 180 -2.71 8.99 21.20
C ASN A 180 -1.63 8.67 22.26
N THR A 181 -0.39 8.38 21.83
CA THR A 181 0.79 8.24 22.70
C THR A 181 1.89 9.23 22.31
N LYS A 182 3.01 8.75 21.75
CA LYS A 182 4.18 9.55 21.34
C LYS A 182 4.35 9.62 19.82
N GLY A 183 3.42 9.05 19.05
CA GLY A 183 3.46 9.07 17.59
C GLY A 183 2.90 10.37 17.02
N ARG A 184 3.20 10.68 15.75
CA ARG A 184 2.68 11.89 15.09
C ARG A 184 1.35 11.72 14.35
N LYS A 185 0.94 10.47 14.09
CA LYS A 185 -0.12 10.11 13.12
C LYS A 185 -1.29 9.48 13.85
N SER A 186 -2.53 9.88 13.51
CA SER A 186 -3.73 9.19 14.00
C SER A 186 -3.72 7.70 13.64
N ALA A 187 -4.53 6.89 14.33
CA ALA A 187 -4.63 5.46 14.06
C ALA A 187 -4.95 5.17 12.58
N THR A 188 -5.90 5.90 11.98
CA THR A 188 -6.24 5.78 10.56
C THR A 188 -5.03 6.08 9.65
N HIS A 189 -4.29 7.16 9.92
CA HIS A 189 -3.10 7.53 9.14
C HIS A 189 -1.99 6.49 9.29
N LEU A 190 -1.75 6.01 10.51
CA LEU A 190 -0.76 4.96 10.78
C LEU A 190 -1.04 3.70 9.95
N ILE A 191 -2.30 3.26 9.89
CA ILE A 191 -2.70 2.08 9.12
C ILE A 191 -2.53 2.30 7.62
N MET A 192 -2.88 3.48 7.09
CA MET A 192 -2.63 3.82 5.69
C MET A 192 -1.14 3.71 5.36
N ASP A 193 -0.27 4.31 6.18
CA ASP A 193 1.17 4.27 5.94
C ASP A 193 1.78 2.88 6.11
N ALA A 194 1.28 2.10 7.08
CA ALA A 194 1.66 0.70 7.24
C ALA A 194 1.34 -0.10 5.97
N TRP A 195 0.16 0.14 5.38
CA TRP A 195 -0.25 -0.49 4.13
C TRP A 195 0.60 -0.05 2.93
N ILE A 196 0.90 1.24 2.81
CA ILE A 196 1.81 1.78 1.77
C ILE A 196 3.19 1.11 1.86
N LYS A 197 3.69 0.83 3.06
CA LYS A 197 4.96 0.09 3.25
C LYS A 197 4.85 -1.40 2.98
N GLY A 198 3.64 -1.96 2.95
CA GLY A 198 3.40 -3.38 2.73
C GLY A 198 3.35 -4.22 4.01
N ILE A 199 3.22 -3.58 5.19
CA ILE A 199 3.06 -4.25 6.49
C ILE A 199 1.74 -5.03 6.48
N ARG A 200 1.78 -6.28 6.96
CA ARG A 200 0.59 -7.13 7.13
C ARG A 200 0.19 -7.36 8.57
N ARG A 201 1.14 -7.25 9.51
CA ARG A 201 0.90 -7.42 10.94
C ARG A 201 1.49 -6.25 11.71
N LEU A 202 0.67 -5.55 12.45
CA LEU A 202 1.09 -4.38 13.22
C LEU A 202 0.67 -4.55 14.67
N ARG A 203 1.53 -4.19 15.60
CA ARG A 203 1.17 -4.03 17.00
C ARG A 203 1.34 -2.58 17.41
N VAL A 204 0.25 -1.97 17.83
CA VAL A 204 0.23 -0.59 18.31
C VAL A 204 0.25 -0.60 19.82
N ILE A 205 1.23 0.07 20.41
CA ILE A 205 1.46 0.11 21.85
C ILE A 205 0.97 1.44 22.42
N TYR A 206 0.06 1.34 23.38
CA TYR A 206 -0.50 2.47 24.12
C TYR A 206 0.12 2.55 25.52
N TYR A 207 0.35 3.75 26.03
CA TYR A 207 0.93 3.94 27.36
C TYR A 207 -0.15 4.02 28.42
N ASN A 208 -0.05 3.13 29.41
CA ASN A 208 -0.86 3.07 30.63
C ASN A 208 -2.37 2.83 30.45
N TYR A 209 -3.00 3.32 29.38
CA TYR A 209 -4.43 3.14 29.11
C TYR A 209 -4.75 3.27 27.62
N ILE A 210 -5.95 2.84 27.23
CA ILE A 210 -6.52 3.07 25.89
C ILE A 210 -7.96 3.53 26.01
N ARG A 211 -8.38 4.45 25.14
CA ARG A 211 -9.77 4.88 25.03
C ARG A 211 -10.54 3.96 24.07
N PRO A 212 -11.80 3.59 24.37
CA PRO A 212 -12.60 2.74 23.48
C PRO A 212 -12.69 3.28 22.05
N GLU A 213 -12.79 4.60 21.88
CA GLU A 213 -12.92 5.24 20.56
C GLU A 213 -11.62 5.10 19.75
N THR A 214 -10.47 5.21 20.41
CA THR A 214 -9.14 4.99 19.79
C THR A 214 -8.98 3.54 19.36
N ALA A 215 -9.39 2.60 20.21
CA ALA A 215 -9.36 1.18 19.89
C ALA A 215 -10.26 0.86 18.68
N ALA A 216 -11.47 1.43 18.66
CA ALA A 216 -12.43 1.27 17.57
C ALA A 216 -11.85 1.82 16.25
N GLU A 217 -11.31 3.04 16.24
CA GLU A 217 -10.69 3.65 15.06
C GLU A 217 -9.57 2.75 14.49
N LEU A 218 -8.66 2.30 15.36
CA LEU A 218 -7.54 1.48 14.95
C LEU A 218 -7.99 0.14 14.34
N MET A 219 -8.94 -0.55 14.99
CA MET A 219 -9.44 -1.83 14.52
C MET A 219 -10.23 -1.71 13.22
N GLU A 220 -11.09 -0.70 13.08
CA GLU A 220 -11.86 -0.48 11.85
C GLU A 220 -10.97 -0.09 10.67
N ALA A 221 -9.98 0.77 10.90
CA ALA A 221 -9.00 1.12 9.88
C ALA A 221 -8.21 -0.13 9.43
N ALA A 222 -7.80 -0.96 10.39
CA ALA A 222 -7.06 -2.20 10.12
C ALA A 222 -7.84 -3.20 9.27
N VAL A 223 -9.13 -3.42 9.60
CA VAL A 223 -10.04 -4.26 8.82
C VAL A 223 -10.20 -3.71 7.40
N THR A 224 -10.39 -2.39 7.26
CA THR A 224 -10.56 -1.72 5.96
C THR A 224 -9.37 -1.92 5.02
N MET A 225 -8.14 -1.89 5.56
CA MET A 225 -6.90 -2.07 4.77
C MET A 225 -6.40 -3.52 4.73
N GLY A 226 -7.05 -4.44 5.45
CA GLY A 226 -6.64 -5.84 5.54
C GLY A 226 -5.31 -6.05 6.27
N ILE A 227 -5.04 -5.25 7.31
CA ILE A 227 -3.86 -5.38 8.18
C ILE A 227 -4.29 -6.05 9.48
N MET A 228 -3.53 -7.06 9.91
CA MET A 228 -3.75 -7.69 11.21
C MET A 228 -3.17 -6.81 12.30
N VAL A 229 -4.02 -6.16 13.09
CA VAL A 229 -3.60 -5.32 14.21
C VAL A 229 -3.78 -6.03 15.55
N ARG A 230 -2.85 -5.79 16.47
CA ARG A 230 -3.01 -6.10 17.90
C ARG A 230 -2.73 -4.84 18.72
N ILE A 231 -3.53 -4.64 19.76
CA ILE A 231 -3.37 -3.55 20.71
C ILE A 231 -2.55 -4.07 21.89
N GLY A 232 -1.47 -3.38 22.22
CA GLY A 232 -0.73 -3.60 23.46
C GLY A 232 -0.83 -2.37 24.36
N ILE A 233 -0.84 -2.60 25.67
CA ILE A 233 -0.76 -1.53 26.67
C ILE A 233 0.52 -1.74 27.47
N GLU A 234 1.37 -0.74 27.49
CA GLU A 234 2.64 -0.74 28.20
C GLU A 234 2.47 -0.06 29.56
N PHE A 235 2.89 -0.77 30.62
CA PHE A 235 2.84 -0.33 32.00
C PHE A 235 4.25 -0.28 32.58
N SER A 236 4.51 0.75 33.37
CA SER A 236 5.72 0.86 34.20
C SER A 236 5.51 0.21 35.56
N ALA A 237 6.28 -0.84 35.85
CA ALA A 237 6.24 -1.57 37.11
C ALA A 237 7.47 -1.24 37.96
N SER A 238 7.32 -1.02 39.27
CA SER A 238 8.45 -0.77 40.17
C SER A 238 9.37 -1.99 40.26
N PHE A 239 10.65 -1.79 40.00
CA PHE A 239 11.67 -2.82 40.09
C PHE A 239 13.00 -2.25 40.61
N TYR A 240 13.26 -2.48 41.90
CA TYR A 240 14.39 -1.90 42.62
C TYR A 240 14.42 -0.37 42.50
N ALA A 241 15.53 0.22 42.02
CA ALA A 241 15.71 1.68 41.94
C ALA A 241 15.05 2.31 40.69
N GLY A 242 14.39 1.53 39.84
CA GLY A 242 13.80 2.00 38.58
C GLY A 242 12.50 1.27 38.24
N PHE A 243 12.15 1.31 36.95
CA PHE A 243 10.93 0.71 36.43
C PHE A 243 11.22 -0.30 35.32
N ALA A 244 10.50 -1.42 35.35
CA ALA A 244 10.46 -2.40 34.26
C ALA A 244 9.20 -2.17 33.43
N GLN A 245 9.35 -2.17 32.10
CA GLN A 245 8.23 -1.95 31.18
C GLN A 245 7.61 -3.27 30.75
N ILE A 246 6.30 -3.41 30.97
CA ILE A 246 5.52 -4.61 30.70
C ILE A 246 4.44 -4.29 29.70
N ILE A 247 4.48 -4.96 28.55
CA ILE A 247 3.47 -4.80 27.50
C ILE A 247 2.46 -5.94 27.60
N TRP A 248 1.22 -5.59 27.94
CA TRP A 248 0.08 -6.50 27.95
C TRP A 248 -0.67 -6.46 26.64
N VAL A 249 -0.86 -7.63 26.03
CA VAL A 249 -1.65 -7.80 24.80
C VAL A 249 -2.80 -8.77 25.08
N PRO A 250 -4.02 -8.25 25.32
CA PRO A 250 -5.19 -9.08 25.50
C PRO A 250 -5.57 -9.78 24.20
N ARG A 251 -6.27 -10.91 24.30
CA ARG A 251 -6.44 -11.89 23.23
C ARG A 251 -7.72 -12.67 23.42
N GLY A 252 -8.15 -13.44 22.42
CA GLY A 252 -9.35 -14.29 22.55
C GLY A 252 -10.65 -13.65 22.04
N PHE A 253 -10.61 -12.38 21.64
CA PHE A 253 -11.77 -11.69 21.06
C PHE A 253 -12.11 -12.18 19.66
N THR A 254 -13.40 -12.32 19.40
CA THR A 254 -13.95 -12.77 18.11
C THR A 254 -13.93 -11.66 17.06
N ASP A 255 -14.31 -10.45 17.45
CA ASP A 255 -14.32 -9.25 16.61
C ASP A 255 -13.90 -7.99 17.39
N SER A 256 -13.99 -6.83 16.74
CA SER A 256 -13.68 -5.55 17.37
C SER A 256 -14.70 -5.15 18.44
N ARG A 257 -15.97 -5.49 18.27
CA ARG A 257 -17.04 -5.13 19.22
C ARG A 257 -16.87 -5.87 20.54
N ASP A 258 -16.46 -7.13 20.45
CA ASP A 258 -16.14 -7.97 21.60
C ASP A 258 -15.01 -7.37 22.45
N PHE A 259 -13.97 -6.86 21.80
CA PHE A 259 -12.89 -6.14 22.50
C PHE A 259 -13.34 -4.82 23.13
N LEU A 260 -14.22 -4.07 22.47
CA LEU A 260 -14.74 -2.81 23.02
C LEU A 260 -15.60 -3.04 24.27
N ARG A 261 -16.48 -4.05 24.24
CA ARG A 261 -17.27 -4.45 25.43
C ARG A 261 -16.37 -4.82 26.61
N PHE A 262 -15.28 -5.54 26.34
CA PHE A 262 -14.29 -5.86 27.36
C PHE A 262 -13.66 -4.61 28.01
N LEU A 263 -13.38 -3.55 27.23
CA LEU A 263 -12.88 -2.29 27.79
C LEU A 263 -13.91 -1.54 28.64
N GLU A 264 -15.20 -1.79 28.42
CA GLU A 264 -16.31 -1.16 29.14
C GLU A 264 -16.63 -1.85 30.48
N GLU A 265 -16.14 -3.08 30.72
CA GLU A 265 -16.32 -3.80 31.97
C GLU A 265 -15.75 -2.99 33.16
N GLU A 266 -16.52 -2.88 34.25
CA GLU A 266 -16.16 -2.06 35.43
C GLU A 266 -14.74 -2.30 35.96
N PRO A 267 -14.29 -3.55 36.21
CA PRO A 267 -12.94 -3.80 36.71
C PRO A 267 -11.84 -3.32 35.75
N VAL A 268 -12.06 -3.50 34.44
CA VAL A 268 -11.13 -3.09 33.39
C VAL A 268 -11.10 -1.57 33.28
N ARG A 269 -12.26 -0.92 33.27
CA ARG A 269 -12.40 0.53 33.22
C ARG A 269 -11.76 1.21 34.43
N ALA A 270 -11.97 0.68 35.64
CA ALA A 270 -11.30 1.16 36.85
C ALA A 270 -9.77 1.03 36.76
N PHE A 271 -9.27 -0.07 36.19
CA PHE A 271 -7.85 -0.26 35.95
C PHE A 271 -7.28 0.74 34.93
N MET A 272 -8.00 0.99 33.82
CA MET A 272 -7.62 2.01 32.83
C MET A 272 -7.62 3.42 33.42
N ASN A 273 -8.52 3.73 34.36
CA ASN A 273 -8.52 5.01 35.07
C ASN A 273 -7.28 5.18 35.96
N ASN A 274 -6.82 4.11 36.63
CA ASN A 274 -5.54 4.15 37.33
C ASN A 274 -4.36 4.37 36.36
N GLY A 275 -4.45 3.80 35.14
CA GLY A 275 -3.50 4.06 34.06
C GLY A 275 -3.48 5.51 33.60
N ARG A 276 -4.66 6.14 33.51
CA ARG A 276 -4.78 7.56 33.20
C ARG A 276 -4.06 8.43 34.23
N ALA A 277 -4.20 8.13 35.52
CA ALA A 277 -3.48 8.85 36.58
C ALA A 277 -1.95 8.75 36.45
N VAL A 278 -1.42 7.63 35.92
CA VAL A 278 0.01 7.51 35.58
C VAL A 278 0.38 8.44 34.44
N SER A 279 -0.43 8.48 33.39
CA SER A 279 -0.22 9.37 32.25
C SER A 279 -0.30 10.85 32.64
N ASP A 280 -1.23 11.22 33.52
CA ASP A 280 -1.37 12.59 34.04
C ASP A 280 -0.12 13.00 34.83
N HIS A 281 0.38 12.12 35.70
CA HIS A 281 1.64 12.35 36.44
C HIS A 281 2.85 12.54 35.52
N GLN A 282 2.93 11.76 34.43
CA GLN A 282 3.99 11.93 33.43
C GLN A 282 3.86 13.26 32.68
N GLN A 283 2.64 13.72 32.42
CA GLN A 283 2.37 14.99 31.76
C GLN A 283 2.74 16.18 32.65
N ASP A 284 2.46 16.11 33.95
CA ASP A 284 2.88 17.13 34.92
C ASP A 284 4.41 17.29 34.94
N TYR A 285 5.15 16.19 34.85
CA TYR A 285 6.61 16.22 34.73
C TYR A 285 7.08 16.91 33.44
N VAL A 286 6.44 16.64 32.29
CA VAL A 286 6.78 17.32 31.03
C VAL A 286 6.57 18.82 31.13
N VAL A 287 5.51 19.27 31.81
CA VAL A 287 5.24 20.69 32.07
C VAL A 287 6.31 21.30 32.96
N ALA A 288 6.70 20.61 34.04
CA ALA A 288 7.77 21.09 34.92
C ALA A 288 9.11 21.27 34.17
N ILE A 289 9.45 20.35 33.26
CA ILE A 289 10.64 20.49 32.41
C ILE A 289 10.48 21.62 31.39
N PHE A 290 9.27 21.83 30.84
CA PHE A 290 8.98 22.96 29.95
C PHE A 290 9.20 24.31 30.66
N ASP A 291 8.76 24.43 31.90
CA ASP A 291 8.96 25.64 32.71
C ASP A 291 10.45 25.85 33.01
N ALA A 292 11.16 24.80 33.44
CA ALA A 292 12.61 24.84 33.65
C ALA A 292 13.39 25.23 32.37
N PHE A 293 12.93 24.77 31.20
CA PHE A 293 13.50 25.17 29.91
C PHE A 293 13.31 26.67 29.65
N ASN A 294 12.12 27.21 29.89
CA ASN A 294 11.83 28.63 29.68
C ASN A 294 12.65 29.55 30.60
N GLU A 295 12.86 29.12 31.84
CA GLU A 295 13.60 29.86 32.88
C GLU A 295 15.11 29.83 32.65
N HIS A 296 15.67 28.69 32.25
CA HIS A 296 17.13 28.48 32.20
C HIS A 296 17.65 28.23 30.78
N HIS A 297 17.24 27.12 30.16
CA HIS A 297 17.86 26.63 28.92
C HIS A 297 17.63 27.56 27.72
N ARG A 298 16.46 28.21 27.64
CA ARG A 298 16.14 29.22 26.63
C ARG A 298 17.14 30.37 26.63
N LEU A 299 17.54 30.85 27.81
CA LEU A 299 18.51 31.94 27.95
C LEU A 299 19.91 31.52 27.48
N THR A 300 20.30 30.28 27.79
CA THR A 300 21.55 29.69 27.32
C THR A 300 21.58 29.58 25.80
N ILE A 301 20.51 29.08 25.17
CA ILE A 301 20.40 28.96 23.72
C ILE A 301 20.49 30.33 23.04
N ASN A 302 19.80 31.35 23.57
CA ASN A 302 19.87 32.72 23.04
C ASN A 302 21.29 33.27 23.04
N ARG A 303 22.05 33.02 24.11
CA ARG A 303 23.46 33.44 24.21
C ARG A 303 24.36 32.69 23.25
N GLU A 304 24.23 31.37 23.16
CA GLU A 304 25.12 30.52 22.36
C GLU A 304 24.91 30.64 20.86
N LEU A 305 23.65 30.83 20.42
CA LEU A 305 23.28 30.91 19.01
C LEU A 305 23.06 32.35 18.52
N GLU A 306 23.28 33.37 19.36
CA GLU A 306 23.07 34.79 19.01
C GLU A 306 21.65 35.07 18.46
N ILE A 307 20.64 34.40 19.03
CA ILE A 307 19.21 34.55 18.67
C ILE A 307 18.38 35.08 19.84
N ASN A 308 17.14 35.46 19.56
CA ASN A 308 16.18 35.85 20.58
C ASN A 308 14.92 34.99 20.52
N LEU A 309 14.96 33.84 21.19
CA LEU A 309 13.78 32.99 21.41
C LEU A 309 12.91 33.58 22.53
N PRO A 310 11.67 34.03 22.24
CA PRO A 310 10.74 34.48 23.27
C PRO A 310 10.31 33.33 24.19
N MET A 311 9.73 33.68 25.35
CA MET A 311 9.16 32.68 26.25
C MET A 311 8.07 31.88 25.52
N LEU A 312 8.14 30.56 25.63
CA LEU A 312 7.18 29.67 24.97
C LEU A 312 5.92 29.54 25.84
N ASN A 313 4.74 29.60 25.21
CA ASN A 313 3.45 29.49 25.90
C ASN A 313 2.97 28.03 25.95
N SER A 314 2.57 27.56 27.15
CA SER A 314 1.99 26.24 27.40
C SER A 314 0.73 25.94 26.57
N GLU A 315 -0.14 26.93 26.32
CA GLU A 315 -1.34 26.75 25.48
C GLU A 315 -0.97 26.42 24.04
N SER A 316 0.08 27.06 23.52
CA SER A 316 0.61 26.76 22.18
C SER A 316 1.24 25.38 22.12
N PHE A 317 1.85 24.91 23.22
CA PHE A 317 2.39 23.56 23.32
C PHE A 317 1.27 22.50 23.32
N TYR A 318 0.21 22.68 24.12
CA TYR A 318 -0.93 21.76 24.12
C TYR A 318 -1.66 21.72 22.78
N LYS A 319 -1.82 22.87 22.12
CA LYS A 319 -2.38 22.92 20.75
C LYS A 319 -1.50 22.18 19.74
N PHE A 320 -0.19 22.19 19.93
CA PHE A 320 0.76 21.43 19.10
C PHE A 320 0.67 19.91 19.33
N VAL A 321 0.50 19.46 20.58
CA VAL A 321 0.29 18.03 20.91
C VAL A 321 -1.05 17.52 20.36
N GLY A 322 -2.09 18.35 20.39
CA GLY A 322 -3.41 18.00 19.86
C GLY A 322 -4.14 16.98 20.73
N MET A 323 -4.54 15.85 20.15
CA MET A 323 -5.29 14.79 20.84
C MET A 323 -4.40 13.81 21.63
N GLY A 324 -3.08 13.95 21.54
CA GLY A 324 -2.10 13.04 22.13
C GLY A 324 -1.73 13.35 23.58
N GLN A 325 -0.93 12.47 24.17
CA GLN A 325 -0.34 12.70 25.50
C GLN A 325 0.93 13.54 25.35
N ALA A 326 1.05 14.62 26.14
CA ALA A 326 2.29 15.40 26.16
C ALA A 326 3.46 14.50 26.56
N SER A 327 4.56 14.56 25.81
CA SER A 327 5.74 13.74 26.02
C SER A 327 7.00 14.58 25.85
N MET A 328 8.12 14.10 26.38
CA MET A 328 9.42 14.76 26.20
C MET A 328 9.81 14.92 24.73
N LEU A 329 9.35 14.01 23.87
CA LEU A 329 9.58 14.08 22.42
C LEU A 329 8.73 15.18 21.78
N HIS A 330 7.47 15.33 22.20
CA HIS A 330 6.63 16.44 21.77
C HIS A 330 7.25 17.79 22.16
N LEU A 331 7.77 17.88 23.38
CA LEU A 331 8.41 19.08 23.90
C LEU A 331 9.67 19.44 23.09
N ALA A 332 10.57 18.47 22.84
CA ALA A 332 11.77 18.69 22.03
C ALA A 332 11.44 19.23 20.64
N LYS A 333 10.43 18.64 19.99
CA LYS A 333 10.00 19.04 18.66
C LYS A 333 9.35 20.42 18.65
N PHE A 334 8.48 20.71 19.62
CA PHE A 334 7.85 22.01 19.74
C PHE A 334 8.90 23.12 19.89
N ILE A 335 9.91 22.92 20.74
CA ILE A 335 11.03 23.85 20.91
C ILE A 335 11.79 24.03 19.59
N HIS A 336 12.14 22.93 18.92
CA HIS A 336 12.87 22.96 17.64
C HIS A 336 12.09 23.70 16.54
N GLU A 337 10.77 23.47 16.44
CA GLU A 337 9.90 24.14 15.47
C GLU A 337 9.84 25.66 15.69
N ARG A 338 9.94 26.11 16.94
CA ARG A 338 10.03 27.55 17.29
C ARG A 338 11.43 28.13 17.08
N LEU A 339 12.47 27.31 17.20
CA LEU A 339 13.86 27.71 16.95
C LEU A 339 14.16 27.85 15.46
N LEU A 340 13.71 26.92 14.62
CA LEU A 340 14.15 26.81 13.22
C LEU A 340 14.01 28.12 12.42
N PRO A 341 12.88 28.86 12.46
CA PRO A 341 12.76 30.14 11.75
C PRO A 341 13.80 31.18 12.20
N LEU A 342 14.08 31.25 13.51
CA LEU A 342 15.08 32.17 14.09
C LEU A 342 16.50 31.79 13.66
N LEU A 343 16.79 30.49 13.58
CA LEU A 343 18.07 29.99 13.06
C LEU A 343 18.23 30.35 11.58
N THR A 344 17.20 30.13 10.76
CA THR A 344 17.23 30.46 9.32
C THR A 344 17.43 31.97 9.08
N GLU A 345 16.74 32.81 9.85
CA GLU A 345 16.91 34.27 9.79
C GLU A 345 18.32 34.69 10.21
N ASN A 346 18.85 34.11 11.30
CA ASN A 346 20.19 34.46 11.77
C ASN A 346 21.27 34.00 10.79
N VAL A 347 21.17 32.79 10.23
CA VAL A 347 22.08 32.30 9.18
C VAL A 347 22.04 33.22 7.96
N SER A 348 20.86 33.71 7.57
CA SER A 348 20.72 34.66 6.45
C SER A 348 21.45 35.98 6.72
N ARG A 349 21.43 36.47 7.97
CA ARG A 349 22.19 37.64 8.42
C ARG A 349 23.69 37.36 8.45
N LEU A 350 24.11 36.20 8.94
CA LEU A 350 25.51 35.76 9.01
C LEU A 350 26.11 35.59 7.61
N ARG A 351 25.35 35.09 6.63
CA ARG A 351 25.80 35.00 5.22
C ARG A 351 26.23 36.36 4.66
N LYS A 352 25.45 37.41 4.93
CA LYS A 352 25.79 38.78 4.49
C LYS A 352 27.07 39.30 5.15
N ARG A 353 27.27 38.99 6.44
CA ARG A 353 28.48 39.34 7.19
C ARG A 353 29.70 38.56 6.72
N TYR A 354 29.55 37.26 6.46
CA TYR A 354 30.62 36.37 6.01
C TYR A 354 31.30 36.87 4.72
N ALA A 355 30.52 37.40 3.78
CA ALA A 355 31.02 37.97 2.53
C ALA A 355 31.91 39.24 2.71
N GLN A 356 31.86 39.87 3.88
CA GLN A 356 32.59 41.11 4.21
C GLN A 356 33.57 40.91 5.38
N ALA A 357 33.67 39.70 5.92
CA ALA A 357 34.42 39.36 7.12
C ALA A 357 35.90 39.06 6.83
N ASP A 358 36.77 39.27 7.82
CA ASP A 358 38.15 38.79 7.81
C ASP A 358 38.22 37.29 8.13
N VAL A 359 39.41 36.69 7.98
CA VAL A 359 39.59 35.22 8.13
C VAL A 359 39.16 34.72 9.52
N ASN A 360 39.48 35.46 10.58
CA ASN A 360 39.07 35.10 11.95
C ASN A 360 37.55 35.17 12.16
N GLU A 361 36.88 36.21 11.63
CA GLU A 361 35.43 36.32 11.73
C GLU A 361 34.72 35.30 10.82
N GLN A 362 35.32 34.93 9.68
CA GLN A 362 34.82 33.84 8.83
C GLN A 362 34.82 32.49 9.57
N GLU A 363 35.92 32.12 10.23
CA GLU A 363 36.00 30.90 11.04
C GLU A 363 34.98 30.91 12.21
N ARG A 364 34.79 32.06 12.87
CA ARG A 364 33.80 32.21 13.94
C ARG A 364 32.37 32.01 13.42
N ILE A 365 32.05 32.59 12.26
CA ILE A 365 30.75 32.47 11.61
C ILE A 365 30.51 31.02 11.16
N GLU A 366 31.50 30.35 10.59
CA GLU A 366 31.42 28.92 10.23
C GLU A 366 31.11 28.04 11.43
N ALA A 367 31.86 28.20 12.52
CA ALA A 367 31.62 27.45 13.75
C ALA A 367 30.20 27.68 14.32
N LEU A 368 29.70 28.92 14.24
CA LEU A 368 28.35 29.27 14.69
C LEU A 368 27.27 28.64 13.80
N VAL A 369 27.42 28.67 12.47
CA VAL A 369 26.48 28.04 11.55
C VAL A 369 26.49 26.52 11.69
N VAL A 370 27.64 25.89 11.93
CA VAL A 370 27.71 24.45 12.25
C VAL A 370 26.91 24.13 13.51
N LYS A 371 27.05 24.92 14.58
CA LYS A 371 26.26 24.74 15.81
C LYS A 371 24.76 24.89 15.56
N MET A 372 24.34 25.89 14.77
CA MET A 372 22.93 26.06 14.39
C MET A 372 22.42 24.90 13.52
N ASN A 373 23.25 24.40 12.62
CA ASN A 373 22.91 23.28 11.75
C ASN A 373 22.73 21.96 12.52
N LEU A 374 23.52 21.78 13.59
CA LEU A 374 23.46 20.62 14.50
C LEU A 374 22.44 20.77 15.65
N MET A 375 21.76 21.92 15.76
CA MET A 375 20.69 22.14 16.75
C MET A 375 19.39 21.48 16.29
N THR A 376 19.36 20.14 16.31
CA THR A 376 18.22 19.31 15.89
C THR A 376 17.32 18.95 17.07
N VAL A 377 16.20 18.29 16.81
CA VAL A 377 15.28 17.77 17.84
C VAL A 377 16.02 16.87 18.84
N ASP A 378 16.93 16.02 18.37
CA ASP A 378 17.72 15.11 19.21
C ASP A 378 18.66 15.90 20.12
N THR A 379 19.35 16.91 19.59
CA THR A 379 20.22 17.79 20.36
C THR A 379 19.43 18.53 21.44
N VAL A 380 18.21 18.98 21.13
CA VAL A 380 17.33 19.62 22.13
C VAL A 380 16.99 18.64 23.26
N HIS A 381 16.60 17.41 22.91
CA HIS A 381 16.23 16.38 23.89
C HIS A 381 17.41 16.01 24.79
N GLU A 382 18.55 15.67 24.19
CA GLU A 382 19.75 15.17 24.87
C GLU A 382 20.42 16.23 25.74
N ARG A 383 20.48 17.48 25.27
CA ARG A 383 21.24 18.55 25.92
C ARG A 383 20.44 19.35 26.95
N PHE A 384 19.12 19.45 26.79
CA PHE A 384 18.32 20.35 27.63
C PHE A 384 17.18 19.68 28.36
N LEU A 385 16.64 18.57 27.85
CA LEU A 385 15.40 17.98 28.39
C LEU A 385 15.63 16.76 29.28
N LYS A 386 16.85 16.22 29.31
CA LYS A 386 17.19 15.08 30.16
C LYS A 386 17.07 15.40 31.66
N PRO A 387 16.71 14.42 32.51
CA PRO A 387 16.65 14.62 33.96
C PRO A 387 17.98 15.13 34.53
N GLU A 388 19.12 14.66 34.02
CA GLU A 388 20.44 15.08 34.48
C GLU A 388 20.73 16.58 34.23
N GLN A 389 20.02 17.20 33.29
CA GLN A 389 20.15 18.62 32.93
C GLN A 389 19.14 19.51 33.67
N ASN A 390 18.21 18.90 34.42
CA ASN A 390 17.13 19.60 35.14
C ASN A 390 17.04 19.09 36.59
N PRO A 391 18.08 19.28 37.42
CA PRO A 391 18.13 18.74 38.79
C PRO A 391 17.09 19.36 39.73
N SER A 392 16.52 20.52 39.37
CA SER A 392 15.43 21.17 40.10
C SER A 392 14.09 20.46 39.95
N VAL A 393 13.94 19.62 38.92
CA VAL A 393 12.70 18.86 38.66
C VAL A 393 12.88 17.43 39.16
N PRO A 394 11.98 16.89 40.02
CA PRO A 394 12.07 15.52 40.50
C PRO A 394 12.06 14.50 39.37
N ASP A 395 13.05 13.62 39.33
CA ASP A 395 13.18 12.57 38.30
C ASP A 395 12.13 11.46 38.51
N ILE A 396 11.11 11.43 37.65
CA ILE A 396 10.02 10.44 37.69
C ILE A 396 10.43 9.06 37.12
N THR A 397 11.63 8.94 36.55
CA THR A 397 12.15 7.65 36.03
C THR A 397 12.77 6.79 37.12
N LYS A 398 12.99 7.36 38.30
CA LYS A 398 13.51 6.69 39.49
C LYS A 398 12.41 6.58 40.53
N SER A 399 12.38 5.46 41.23
CA SER A 399 11.48 5.31 42.38
C SER A 399 12.01 6.18 43.54
N CYS A 400 11.44 7.36 43.74
CA CYS A 400 11.74 8.22 44.89
C CYS A 400 10.62 8.13 45.94
N THR A 401 10.98 8.08 47.21
CA THR A 401 10.04 8.01 48.35
C THR A 401 9.40 9.35 48.71
N ILE A 402 9.85 10.46 48.08
CA ILE A 402 9.54 11.84 48.49
C ILE A 402 8.31 12.38 47.74
N THR A 403 8.01 11.88 46.54
CA THR A 403 6.88 12.31 45.70
C THR A 403 5.80 11.21 45.65
N PRO A 404 4.50 11.54 45.79
CA PRO A 404 3.44 10.55 45.69
C PRO A 404 3.34 10.01 44.25
N ILE A 405 3.84 8.80 44.05
CA ILE A 405 3.79 8.09 42.77
C ILE A 405 2.39 7.45 42.60
N PRO A 406 1.78 7.44 41.40
CA PRO A 406 0.49 6.78 41.16
C PRO A 406 0.50 5.27 41.49
N LEU A 407 -0.66 4.73 41.90
CA LEU A 407 -0.80 3.37 42.42
C LEU A 407 -0.19 2.28 41.51
N LEU A 408 -0.43 2.34 40.20
CA LEU A 408 0.07 1.32 39.27
C LEU A 408 1.59 1.27 39.19
N MET A 409 2.26 2.42 39.26
CA MET A 409 3.72 2.49 39.23
C MET A 409 4.36 1.94 40.52
N GLN A 410 3.62 1.88 41.63
CA GLN A 410 4.10 1.28 42.88
C GLN A 410 4.09 -0.26 42.85
N LEU A 411 3.34 -0.86 41.92
CA LEU A 411 3.20 -2.31 41.85
C LEU A 411 4.46 -2.96 41.26
N SER A 412 4.81 -4.14 41.79
CA SER A 412 5.84 -4.98 41.19
C SER A 412 5.38 -5.58 39.86
N PRO A 413 6.29 -6.05 38.99
CA PRO A 413 5.94 -6.77 37.77
C PRO A 413 4.91 -7.88 37.98
N CYS A 414 5.10 -8.68 39.04
CA CYS A 414 4.21 -9.77 39.39
C CYS A 414 2.81 -9.23 39.76
N GLY A 415 2.75 -8.19 40.59
CA GLY A 415 1.48 -7.60 41.04
C GLY A 415 0.67 -6.94 39.93
N ILE A 416 1.32 -6.34 38.93
CA ILE A 416 0.62 -5.86 37.72
C ILE A 416 0.06 -7.05 36.95
N ILE A 417 0.86 -8.10 36.71
CA ILE A 417 0.43 -9.28 35.96
C ILE A 417 -0.69 -10.05 36.68
N ASP A 418 -0.68 -10.11 38.01
CA ASP A 418 -1.76 -10.70 38.82
C ASP A 418 -3.09 -10.01 38.49
N ARG A 419 -3.15 -8.68 38.59
CA ARG A 419 -4.36 -7.91 38.27
C ARG A 419 -4.81 -8.08 36.82
N LEU A 420 -3.87 -8.12 35.88
CA LEU A 420 -4.18 -8.30 34.47
C LEU A 420 -4.70 -9.70 34.14
N ALA A 421 -4.27 -10.72 34.89
CA ALA A 421 -4.71 -12.10 34.71
C ALA A 421 -6.17 -12.30 35.15
N ASP A 422 -6.64 -11.51 36.12
CA ASP A 422 -8.01 -11.56 36.64
C ASP A 422 -9.04 -11.07 35.61
N PHE A 423 -8.66 -10.16 34.70
CA PHE A 423 -9.58 -9.59 33.70
C PHE A 423 -9.91 -10.55 32.56
N HIS A 424 -8.93 -11.31 32.08
CA HIS A 424 -9.13 -12.16 30.91
C HIS A 424 -8.11 -13.30 30.86
N SER A 425 -8.59 -14.52 30.63
CA SER A 425 -7.73 -15.72 30.60
C SER A 425 -6.78 -15.76 29.40
N GLY A 426 -7.16 -15.16 28.28
CA GLY A 426 -6.37 -15.10 27.05
C GLY A 426 -5.48 -13.85 26.94
N TYR A 427 -4.23 -13.89 27.39
CA TYR A 427 -3.33 -12.73 27.22
C TYR A 427 -1.89 -13.12 26.89
N ARG A 428 -1.10 -12.12 26.52
CA ARG A 428 0.33 -12.23 26.29
C ARG A 428 1.03 -11.06 26.95
N ILE A 429 2.01 -11.39 27.78
CA ILE A 429 2.92 -10.40 28.36
C ILE A 429 4.24 -10.43 27.59
N THR A 430 4.65 -9.28 27.08
CA THR A 430 5.98 -9.03 26.56
C THR A 430 6.74 -8.16 27.57
N LEU A 431 7.94 -8.59 27.95
CA LEU A 431 8.88 -7.75 28.69
C LEU A 431 9.70 -6.93 27.69
N ASN A 432 9.67 -5.61 27.83
CA ASN A 432 10.60 -4.73 27.11
C ASN A 432 11.95 -4.78 27.82
N LEU A 433 13.03 -4.88 27.03
CA LEU A 433 14.38 -5.13 27.54
C LEU A 433 15.22 -3.87 27.73
N THR A 434 14.71 -2.69 27.35
CA THR A 434 15.45 -1.43 27.42
C THR A 434 15.98 -1.20 28.84
N ASN A 435 17.29 -1.03 28.97
CA ASN A 435 18.01 -0.86 30.25
C ASN A 435 17.94 -2.05 31.24
N LEU A 436 17.46 -3.23 30.83
CA LEU A 436 17.45 -4.44 31.67
C LEU A 436 18.69 -5.31 31.40
N LYS A 437 19.29 -5.83 32.47
CA LYS A 437 20.36 -6.83 32.37
C LYS A 437 19.79 -8.24 32.38
N VAL A 438 20.62 -9.22 32.02
CA VAL A 438 20.23 -10.65 32.01
C VAL A 438 19.77 -11.12 33.39
N GLU A 439 20.38 -10.62 34.47
CA GLU A 439 19.94 -10.91 35.84
C GLU A 439 18.54 -10.36 36.14
N ASP A 440 18.20 -9.16 35.68
CA ASP A 440 16.90 -8.53 35.89
C ASP A 440 15.80 -9.32 35.19
N VAL A 441 16.06 -9.70 33.94
CA VAL A 441 15.16 -10.54 33.14
C VAL A 441 14.94 -11.89 33.83
N LEU A 442 16.00 -12.61 34.19
CA LEU A 442 15.89 -13.92 34.82
C LEU A 442 15.06 -13.87 36.12
N GLU A 443 15.32 -12.86 36.95
CA GLU A 443 14.58 -12.68 38.19
C GLU A 443 13.09 -12.41 37.94
N MET A 444 12.75 -11.57 36.97
CA MET A 444 11.35 -11.29 36.62
C MET A 444 10.65 -12.51 36.04
N LEU A 445 11.31 -13.26 35.15
CA LEU A 445 10.77 -14.49 34.57
C LEU A 445 10.42 -15.53 35.65
N TYR A 446 11.28 -15.67 36.66
CA TYR A 446 11.05 -16.56 37.79
C TYR A 446 9.94 -16.05 38.72
N ASN A 447 10.01 -14.77 39.16
CA ASN A 447 9.01 -14.21 40.09
C ASN A 447 7.59 -14.20 39.49
N CYS A 448 7.48 -14.00 38.18
CA CYS A 448 6.19 -13.99 37.49
C CYS A 448 5.69 -15.40 37.15
N ASN A 449 6.39 -16.47 37.58
CA ASN A 449 5.98 -17.86 37.43
C ASN A 449 5.60 -18.25 35.98
N GLY A 450 6.43 -17.89 35.00
CA GLY A 450 6.19 -18.26 33.60
C GLY A 450 5.14 -17.40 32.86
N ARG A 451 4.53 -16.40 33.50
CA ARG A 451 3.48 -15.57 32.88
C ARG A 451 4.00 -14.57 31.85
N ILE A 452 5.27 -14.17 31.96
CA ILE A 452 5.96 -13.44 30.90
C ILE A 452 6.28 -14.43 29.79
N THR A 453 5.61 -14.29 28.65
CA THR A 453 5.71 -15.29 27.56
C THR A 453 6.50 -14.78 26.36
N ARG A 454 6.89 -13.51 26.36
CA ARG A 454 7.60 -12.83 25.27
C ARG A 454 8.66 -11.87 25.79
N LEU A 455 9.72 -11.72 24.99
CA LEU A 455 10.78 -10.74 25.21
C LEU A 455 10.92 -9.87 23.95
N GLU A 456 10.97 -8.55 24.12
CA GLU A 456 11.33 -7.63 23.03
C GLU A 456 12.84 -7.64 22.81
N ILE A 457 13.31 -8.66 22.11
CA ILE A 457 14.74 -8.91 21.85
C ILE A 457 15.39 -7.89 20.93
N PHE A 458 14.59 -7.12 20.18
CA PHE A 458 15.10 -6.10 19.28
C PHE A 458 14.13 -4.93 19.16
N ASN A 459 14.64 -3.75 19.49
CA ASN A 459 14.01 -2.47 19.24
C ASN A 459 14.96 -1.65 18.35
N LEU A 460 14.50 -1.21 17.19
CA LEU A 460 15.30 -0.47 16.22
C LEU A 460 15.82 0.86 16.80
N LYS A 461 15.04 1.53 17.66
CA LYS A 461 15.46 2.75 18.33
C LYS A 461 16.63 2.48 19.26
N ASP A 462 16.52 1.46 20.12
CA ASP A 462 17.60 1.07 21.04
C ASP A 462 18.86 0.63 20.30
N TYR A 463 18.69 -0.06 19.15
CA TYR A 463 19.80 -0.41 18.27
C TYR A 463 20.52 0.83 17.71
N SER A 464 19.76 1.85 17.30
CA SER A 464 20.31 3.11 16.77
C SER A 464 21.00 3.96 17.86
N ASP A 465 20.58 3.81 19.11
CA ASP A 465 21.18 4.43 20.30
C ASP A 465 22.37 3.63 20.87
N CYS A 466 22.77 2.52 20.23
CA CYS A 466 23.81 1.60 20.72
C CYS A 466 23.51 0.97 22.09
N LYS A 467 22.23 0.82 22.46
CA LYS A 467 21.79 0.21 23.73
C LYS A 467 21.50 -1.28 23.58
N VAL A 468 22.42 -2.07 23.00
CA VAL A 468 22.16 -3.48 22.64
C VAL A 468 23.13 -4.50 23.25
N ASP A 469 24.10 -4.05 24.06
CA ASP A 469 25.13 -4.91 24.65
C ASP A 469 24.58 -6.04 25.54
N HIS A 470 23.39 -5.85 26.12
CA HIS A 470 22.74 -6.82 27.00
C HIS A 470 21.96 -7.91 26.23
N ILE A 471 21.64 -7.68 24.96
CA ILE A 471 20.78 -8.55 24.14
C ILE A 471 21.38 -9.95 23.93
N PRO A 472 22.67 -10.14 23.60
CA PRO A 472 23.24 -11.47 23.38
C PRO A 472 23.09 -12.38 24.61
N ALA A 473 23.32 -11.85 25.82
CA ALA A 473 23.20 -12.62 27.06
C ALA A 473 21.73 -13.01 27.35
N ILE A 474 20.78 -12.11 27.11
CA ILE A 474 19.35 -12.39 27.29
C ILE A 474 18.84 -13.38 26.25
N HIS A 475 19.31 -13.27 25.01
CA HIS A 475 18.95 -14.21 23.96
C HIS A 475 19.47 -15.63 24.26
N ARG A 476 20.70 -15.75 24.77
CA ARG A 476 21.24 -17.02 25.27
C ARG A 476 20.38 -17.59 26.40
N LEU A 477 19.96 -16.77 27.36
CA LEU A 477 19.04 -17.18 28.42
C LEU A 477 17.71 -17.72 27.85
N GLN A 478 17.12 -17.01 26.89
CA GLN A 478 15.89 -17.41 26.22
C GLN A 478 16.05 -18.79 25.55
N GLN A 479 17.13 -19.00 24.79
CA GLN A 479 17.41 -20.28 24.12
C GLN A 479 17.55 -21.42 25.13
N SER A 480 18.37 -21.24 26.17
CA SER A 480 18.57 -22.29 27.18
C SER A 480 17.29 -22.66 27.93
N LEU A 481 16.41 -21.68 28.19
CA LEU A 481 15.09 -21.93 28.79
C LEU A 481 14.15 -22.69 27.85
N ASN A 482 14.09 -22.28 26.58
CA ASN A 482 13.23 -22.91 25.57
C ASN A 482 13.66 -24.35 25.25
N ASP A 483 14.97 -24.60 25.16
CA ASP A 483 15.52 -25.94 24.92
C ASP A 483 15.46 -26.83 26.18
N GLY A 484 15.17 -26.24 27.35
CA GLY A 484 15.19 -26.93 28.63
C GLY A 484 16.59 -27.38 29.06
N ASN A 485 17.64 -26.67 28.62
CA ASN A 485 19.04 -27.03 28.89
C ASN A 485 19.48 -26.59 30.30
N VAL A 486 19.27 -27.48 31.27
CA VAL A 486 19.58 -27.27 32.69
C VAL A 486 21.05 -26.91 32.93
N ILE A 487 21.99 -27.49 32.17
CA ILE A 487 23.43 -27.26 32.34
C ILE A 487 23.75 -25.79 32.02
N GLN A 488 23.25 -25.28 30.89
CA GLN A 488 23.47 -23.89 30.49
C GLN A 488 22.76 -22.92 31.43
N ILE A 489 21.53 -23.22 31.86
CA ILE A 489 20.79 -22.40 32.84
C ILE A 489 21.59 -22.28 34.14
N LYS A 490 22.10 -23.41 34.66
CA LYS A 490 22.93 -23.43 35.88
C LYS A 490 24.21 -22.61 35.72
N GLN A 491 24.92 -22.77 34.61
CA GLN A 491 26.14 -22.01 34.33
C GLN A 491 25.88 -20.51 34.31
N MET A 492 24.84 -20.06 33.59
CA MET A 492 24.46 -18.64 33.54
C MET A 492 24.09 -18.09 34.92
N ILE A 493 23.36 -18.85 35.74
CA ILE A 493 23.02 -18.41 37.10
C ILE A 493 24.28 -18.25 37.97
N LEU A 494 25.23 -19.17 37.88
CA LEU A 494 26.51 -19.08 38.60
C LEU A 494 27.33 -17.86 38.15
N GLU A 495 27.45 -17.64 36.85
CA GLU A 495 28.11 -16.45 36.28
C GLU A 495 27.45 -15.13 36.73
N ILE A 496 26.11 -15.10 36.80
CA ILE A 496 25.37 -13.97 37.34
C ILE A 496 25.72 -13.74 38.82
N ILE A 497 25.68 -14.80 39.64
CA ILE A 497 26.00 -14.73 41.08
C ILE A 497 27.42 -14.20 41.29
N ASP A 498 28.40 -14.68 40.53
CA ASP A 498 29.79 -14.27 40.70
C ASP A 498 30.01 -12.81 40.24
N ARG A 499 29.39 -12.40 39.13
CA ARG A 499 29.40 -10.98 38.70
C ARG A 499 28.78 -10.05 39.75
N MET A 500 27.69 -10.46 40.41
CA MET A 500 27.05 -9.67 41.46
C MET A 500 27.89 -9.54 42.73
N LYS A 501 28.71 -10.54 43.08
CA LYS A 501 29.62 -10.45 44.22
C LYS A 501 30.76 -9.45 43.95
N ILE A 502 31.28 -9.47 42.72
CA ILE A 502 32.44 -8.67 42.29
C ILE A 502 32.08 -7.20 42.12
N LYS A 503 30.95 -6.88 41.48
CA LYS A 503 30.46 -5.50 41.38
C LYS A 503 30.18 -4.98 42.79
N GLY A 504 30.85 -3.92 43.23
CA GLY A 504 30.65 -3.29 44.54
C GLY A 504 29.28 -2.62 44.74
N ASP A 505 28.25 -3.02 43.99
CA ASP A 505 26.88 -2.52 44.06
C ASP A 505 26.13 -3.21 45.22
N PRO A 506 25.71 -2.46 46.26
CA PRO A 506 24.96 -3.01 47.38
C PRO A 506 23.65 -3.69 46.97
N ILE A 507 22.96 -3.18 45.94
CA ILE A 507 21.69 -3.75 45.46
C ILE A 507 21.97 -5.11 44.81
N ALA A 508 22.97 -5.20 43.93
CA ALA A 508 23.36 -6.46 43.31
C ALA A 508 23.74 -7.53 44.35
N ARG A 509 24.48 -7.16 45.40
CA ARG A 509 24.83 -8.09 46.49
C ARG A 509 23.62 -8.58 47.28
N SER A 510 22.65 -7.70 47.54
CA SER A 510 21.40 -8.07 48.24
C SER A 510 20.56 -9.12 47.48
N ARG A 511 20.74 -9.21 46.15
CA ARG A 511 20.01 -10.14 45.27
C ARG A 511 20.60 -11.55 45.25
N VAL A 512 21.86 -11.73 45.65
CA VAL A 512 22.58 -13.02 45.59
C VAL A 512 21.81 -14.18 46.27
N PRO A 513 21.22 -14.04 47.47
CA PRO A 513 20.42 -15.11 48.09
C PRO A 513 19.24 -15.55 47.22
N LYS A 514 18.62 -14.62 46.49
CA LYS A 514 17.50 -14.91 45.59
C LYS A 514 17.96 -15.73 44.38
N PHE A 515 19.08 -15.41 43.77
CA PHE A 515 19.64 -16.23 42.68
C PHE A 515 20.09 -17.61 43.16
N LYS A 516 20.56 -17.75 44.41
CA LYS A 516 20.80 -19.08 45.01
C LYS A 516 19.51 -19.88 45.17
N LYS A 517 18.39 -19.24 45.50
CA LYS A 517 17.06 -19.88 45.53
C LYS A 517 16.63 -20.34 44.13
N ILE A 518 16.78 -19.47 43.11
CA ILE A 518 16.49 -19.82 41.71
C ILE A 518 17.38 -21.00 41.26
N LEU A 519 18.65 -21.01 41.66
CA LEU A 519 19.59 -22.10 41.37
C LEU A 519 19.16 -23.42 42.02
N ALA A 520 18.63 -23.39 43.23
CA ALA A 520 18.09 -24.57 43.90
C ALA A 520 16.78 -25.07 43.26
N ASP A 521 16.05 -24.16 42.60
CA ASP A 521 14.73 -24.39 41.99
C ASP A 521 14.76 -24.31 40.45
N ILE A 522 15.86 -24.78 39.82
CA ILE A 522 16.02 -24.74 38.36
C ILE A 522 14.95 -25.58 37.65
N GLU A 523 14.52 -26.69 38.25
CA GLU A 523 13.53 -27.57 37.63
C GLU A 523 12.20 -26.83 37.40
N THR A 524 11.73 -26.08 38.39
CA THR A 524 10.51 -25.25 38.25
C THR A 524 10.71 -24.21 37.16
N LEU A 525 11.83 -23.47 37.17
CA LEU A 525 12.14 -22.47 36.14
C LEU A 525 12.16 -23.06 34.72
N LYS A 526 12.75 -24.25 34.54
CA LYS A 526 12.76 -24.97 33.26
C LYS A 526 11.34 -25.34 32.83
N ASN A 527 10.57 -25.93 33.74
CA ASN A 527 9.23 -26.43 33.46
C ASN A 527 8.25 -25.30 33.09
N MET A 528 8.47 -24.07 33.58
CA MET A 528 7.67 -22.89 33.21
C MET A 528 7.63 -22.64 31.69
N TYR A 529 8.72 -22.92 30.97
CA TYR A 529 8.85 -22.58 29.54
C TYR A 529 8.94 -23.79 28.61
N GLN A 530 8.98 -25.01 29.14
CA GLN A 530 9.02 -26.24 28.34
C GLN A 530 7.76 -26.43 27.47
N ALA A 531 6.57 -26.13 28.02
CA ALA A 531 5.30 -26.25 27.27
C ALA A 531 4.96 -24.97 26.49
N LYS A 532 5.42 -23.81 26.96
CA LYS A 532 5.14 -22.49 26.38
C LYS A 532 6.47 -21.74 26.21
N PRO A 533 7.18 -21.91 25.09
CA PRO A 533 8.47 -21.27 24.90
C PRO A 533 8.35 -19.74 24.90
N LEU A 534 9.39 -19.09 25.41
CA LEU A 534 9.57 -17.64 25.36
C LEU A 534 9.77 -17.20 23.91
N LYS A 535 8.82 -16.40 23.41
CA LYS A 535 8.83 -15.95 22.02
C LYS A 535 9.48 -14.56 21.88
N PRO A 536 10.30 -14.34 20.85
CA PRO A 536 10.88 -13.05 20.60
C PRO A 536 9.87 -12.06 19.99
N ARG A 537 10.12 -10.77 20.20
CA ARG A 537 9.45 -9.64 19.54
C ARG A 537 10.49 -8.67 19.01
N VAL A 538 10.19 -8.18 17.80
CA VAL A 538 11.07 -7.32 17.01
C VAL A 538 10.24 -6.14 16.53
N GLY A 539 10.53 -4.95 17.05
CA GLY A 539 9.76 -3.73 16.80
C GLY A 539 10.64 -2.58 16.34
N SER A 540 10.03 -1.59 15.68
CA SER A 540 10.74 -0.36 15.29
C SER A 540 10.75 0.72 16.37
N ASP A 541 9.77 0.69 17.28
CA ASP A 541 9.46 1.80 18.20
C ASP A 541 9.33 3.16 17.47
N SER A 542 8.81 3.11 16.24
CA SER A 542 8.75 4.28 15.37
C SER A 542 7.67 5.26 15.83
N THR A 543 8.07 6.50 16.07
CA THR A 543 7.19 7.63 16.44
C THR A 543 6.93 8.57 15.26
N GLY A 544 7.82 8.55 14.27
CA GLY A 544 7.80 9.44 13.10
C GLY A 544 8.27 10.88 13.37
N HIS A 545 8.84 11.15 14.55
CA HIS A 545 9.31 12.48 14.96
C HIS A 545 10.82 12.72 14.78
N ILE A 546 11.63 11.66 14.68
CA ILE A 546 13.09 11.74 14.59
C ILE A 546 13.53 11.22 13.23
N ASP A 547 14.20 12.07 12.45
CA ASP A 547 14.61 11.79 11.07
C ASP A 547 15.85 10.88 10.97
N ARG A 548 16.53 10.62 12.09
CA ARG A 548 17.69 9.71 12.20
C ARG A 548 17.34 8.22 12.03
N LEU A 549 16.08 7.84 12.27
CA LEU A 549 15.66 6.43 12.39
C LEU A 549 15.10 5.86 11.09
N PHE A 550 15.42 4.59 10.79
CA PHE A 550 14.72 3.87 9.75
C PHE A 550 13.21 3.87 10.08
N GLY A 551 12.38 4.27 9.12
CA GLY A 551 10.93 4.36 9.36
C GLY A 551 10.31 3.00 9.72
N MET A 552 9.14 3.01 10.37
CA MET A 552 8.34 1.83 10.74
C MET A 552 8.38 0.68 9.72
N GLY A 553 8.44 -0.56 10.21
CA GLY A 553 8.18 -1.78 9.45
C GLY A 553 9.41 -2.62 9.13
N LEU A 554 9.27 -3.92 9.33
CA LEU A 554 10.27 -4.95 9.05
C LEU A 554 9.69 -6.02 8.13
N VAL A 555 10.54 -6.70 7.37
CA VAL A 555 10.12 -7.81 6.51
C VAL A 555 11.15 -8.93 6.49
N VAL A 556 10.66 -10.16 6.48
CA VAL A 556 11.51 -11.35 6.29
C VAL A 556 11.79 -11.52 4.79
N MET A 557 13.08 -11.48 4.43
CA MET A 557 13.56 -11.47 3.06
C MET A 557 13.04 -12.66 2.24
N ASP A 558 12.96 -13.85 2.83
CA ASP A 558 12.53 -15.09 2.17
C ASP A 558 11.13 -14.95 1.54
N SER A 559 10.28 -14.10 2.12
CA SER A 559 8.91 -13.88 1.65
C SER A 559 8.77 -12.86 0.52
N LEU A 560 9.87 -12.20 0.13
CA LEU A 560 9.93 -11.22 -0.96
C LEU A 560 10.25 -11.89 -2.30
N PRO A 561 9.95 -11.24 -3.45
CA PRO A 561 10.37 -11.75 -4.76
C PRO A 561 11.89 -11.89 -4.87
N ASP A 562 12.37 -12.94 -5.54
CA ASP A 562 13.81 -13.28 -5.64
C ASP A 562 14.70 -12.13 -6.13
N HIS A 563 14.22 -11.32 -7.07
CA HIS A 563 14.98 -10.17 -7.57
C HIS A 563 15.13 -9.07 -6.53
N VAL A 564 14.14 -8.90 -5.64
CA VAL A 564 14.19 -7.96 -4.51
C VAL A 564 15.18 -8.48 -3.46
N GLN A 565 15.17 -9.78 -3.17
CA GLN A 565 16.12 -10.39 -2.24
C GLN A 565 17.57 -10.19 -2.71
N LYS A 566 17.85 -10.45 -4.00
CA LYS A 566 19.18 -10.22 -4.59
C LYS A 566 19.59 -8.76 -4.50
N LYS A 567 18.65 -7.83 -4.76
CA LYS A 567 18.90 -6.39 -4.67
C LYS A 567 19.25 -5.98 -3.24
N ILE A 568 18.48 -6.40 -2.24
CA ILE A 568 18.76 -6.10 -0.82
C ILE A 568 20.16 -6.59 -0.43
N LYS A 569 20.52 -7.83 -0.80
CA LYS A 569 21.85 -8.39 -0.51
C LYS A 569 22.98 -7.57 -1.14
N ASN A 570 22.78 -7.08 -2.36
CA ASN A 570 23.77 -6.27 -3.08
C ASN A 570 23.85 -4.82 -2.57
N GLU A 571 22.78 -4.28 -2.00
CA GLU A 571 22.69 -2.91 -1.46
C GLU A 571 22.93 -2.83 0.06
N SER A 572 23.39 -3.93 0.67
CA SER A 572 23.63 -4.04 2.11
C SER A 572 24.58 -2.92 2.58
N GLY A 573 24.04 -1.97 3.36
CA GLY A 573 24.83 -0.88 3.98
C GLY A 573 24.55 0.53 3.45
N SER A 574 23.88 0.73 2.32
CA SER A 574 23.68 2.09 1.76
C SER A 574 22.32 2.72 2.08
N SER A 575 21.25 1.93 2.16
CA SER A 575 19.88 2.47 2.41
C SER A 575 19.05 1.67 3.40
N ARG A 576 19.34 0.39 3.63
CA ARG A 576 18.57 -0.50 4.50
C ARG A 576 19.47 -1.25 5.47
N LEU A 577 18.98 -1.41 6.69
CA LEU A 577 19.60 -2.24 7.72
C LEU A 577 19.03 -3.66 7.66
N ILE A 578 19.91 -4.65 7.49
CA ILE A 578 19.65 -6.06 7.78
C ILE A 578 19.91 -6.26 9.27
N ILE A 579 18.88 -6.72 9.99
CA ILE A 579 18.92 -6.90 11.44
C ILE A 579 19.71 -8.18 11.76
N PRO A 580 20.49 -8.23 12.87
CA PRO A 580 21.29 -9.40 13.26
C PRO A 580 20.44 -10.56 13.84
N PHE A 581 19.29 -10.85 13.24
CA PHE A 581 18.40 -11.94 13.62
C PHE A 581 17.94 -12.72 12.39
N TYR A 582 17.98 -14.04 12.51
CA TYR A 582 17.48 -14.98 11.51
C TYR A 582 16.29 -15.76 12.06
N ILE A 583 15.25 -15.93 11.25
CA ILE A 583 14.07 -16.70 11.59
C ILE A 583 13.77 -17.70 10.48
N ASP A 584 13.56 -18.97 10.82
CA ASP A 584 13.22 -19.99 9.84
C ASP A 584 11.81 -19.75 9.27
N THR A 585 11.70 -19.88 7.95
CA THR A 585 10.44 -19.74 7.21
C THR A 585 10.12 -20.98 6.39
N SER A 586 8.84 -21.29 6.25
CA SER A 586 8.35 -22.38 5.40
C SER A 586 7.29 -21.87 4.43
N LEU A 587 7.33 -22.36 3.19
CA LEU A 587 6.36 -22.05 2.15
C LEU A 587 5.34 -23.18 2.03
N HIS A 588 4.14 -22.98 2.58
CA HIS A 588 3.03 -23.90 2.43
C HIS A 588 2.36 -23.72 1.07
N ARG A 589 2.22 -24.82 0.32
CA ARG A 589 1.47 -24.90 -0.94
C ARG A 589 0.13 -25.59 -0.69
N ILE A 590 -0.93 -24.80 -0.62
CA ILE A 590 -2.28 -25.28 -0.32
C ILE A 590 -3.02 -25.51 -1.63
N TYR A 591 -3.41 -26.76 -1.88
CA TYR A 591 -4.19 -27.15 -3.05
C TYR A 591 -5.67 -27.25 -2.66
N SER A 592 -6.48 -26.31 -3.13
CA SER A 592 -7.92 -26.32 -2.86
C SER A 592 -8.65 -27.10 -3.95
N PHE A 593 -9.15 -28.29 -3.58
CA PHE A 593 -10.07 -29.08 -4.39
C PHE A 593 -11.47 -28.49 -4.28
N ALA A 594 -11.73 -27.38 -4.99
CA ALA A 594 -13.09 -26.90 -5.14
C ALA A 594 -13.91 -27.88 -6.00
N HIS A 595 -15.22 -27.96 -5.73
CA HIS A 595 -16.21 -28.77 -6.45
C HIS A 595 -15.87 -28.90 -7.95
N GLU A 596 -15.84 -30.14 -8.44
CA GLU A 596 -15.37 -30.51 -9.77
C GLU A 596 -15.94 -29.60 -10.86
N ILE A 597 -15.07 -29.15 -11.76
CA ILE A 597 -15.48 -28.43 -12.97
C ILE A 597 -16.41 -29.37 -13.75
N LYS A 598 -17.73 -29.15 -13.68
CA LYS A 598 -18.71 -29.97 -14.41
C LYS A 598 -18.52 -29.80 -15.93
N GLY A 599 -18.56 -30.92 -16.67
CA GLY A 599 -18.51 -30.94 -18.14
C GLY A 599 -17.24 -31.59 -18.74
N ARG A 600 -17.14 -31.57 -20.08
CA ARG A 600 -16.07 -32.23 -20.86
C ARG A 600 -14.65 -31.76 -20.49
N LEU A 601 -14.49 -30.48 -20.12
CA LEU A 601 -13.21 -29.92 -19.69
C LEU A 601 -12.76 -30.52 -18.34
N GLY A 602 -13.70 -30.78 -17.42
CA GLY A 602 -13.41 -31.44 -16.14
C GLY A 602 -12.93 -32.87 -16.33
N GLN A 603 -13.61 -33.63 -17.20
CA GLN A 603 -13.21 -35.00 -17.54
C GLN A 603 -11.82 -35.06 -18.18
N PHE A 604 -11.52 -34.13 -19.10
CA PHE A 604 -10.20 -34.00 -19.71
C PHE A 604 -9.12 -33.67 -18.66
N LEU A 605 -9.36 -32.69 -17.78
CA LEU A 605 -8.41 -32.34 -16.72
C LEU A 605 -8.20 -33.50 -15.75
N THR A 606 -9.23 -34.27 -15.42
CA THR A 606 -9.12 -35.48 -14.60
C THR A 606 -8.28 -36.55 -15.30
N ALA A 607 -8.39 -36.71 -16.62
CA ALA A 607 -7.53 -37.61 -17.38
C ALA A 607 -6.07 -37.12 -17.43
N VAL A 608 -5.85 -35.82 -17.64
CA VAL A 608 -4.51 -35.20 -17.64
C VAL A 608 -3.82 -35.35 -16.28
N ARG A 609 -4.56 -35.28 -15.17
CA ARG A 609 -4.02 -35.49 -13.81
C ARG A 609 -3.51 -36.91 -13.55
N LYS A 610 -3.90 -37.90 -14.37
CA LYS A 610 -3.37 -39.27 -14.28
C LYS A 610 -1.96 -39.40 -14.88
N ILE A 611 -1.51 -38.40 -15.65
CA ILE A 611 -0.17 -38.39 -16.23
C ILE A 611 0.85 -38.00 -15.13
N PRO A 612 1.95 -38.77 -14.96
CA PRO A 612 3.03 -38.43 -14.02
C PRO A 612 3.53 -36.99 -14.25
N GLY A 613 3.59 -36.17 -13.20
CA GLY A 613 3.99 -34.76 -13.27
C GLY A 613 2.86 -33.75 -13.51
N LEU A 614 1.66 -34.18 -13.96
CA LEU A 614 0.50 -33.30 -14.22
C LEU A 614 -0.63 -33.45 -13.19
N ARG A 615 -0.36 -34.13 -12.07
CA ARG A 615 -1.33 -34.42 -10.99
C ARG A 615 -2.06 -33.18 -10.44
N TYR A 616 -1.44 -32.01 -10.52
CA TYR A 616 -2.00 -30.74 -10.03
C TYR A 616 -2.61 -29.86 -11.13
N ALA A 617 -2.70 -30.37 -12.37
CA ALA A 617 -3.21 -29.61 -13.51
C ALA A 617 -4.66 -29.12 -13.26
N GLY A 618 -4.87 -27.82 -13.36
CA GLY A 618 -6.19 -27.19 -13.14
C GLY A 618 -6.67 -27.17 -11.69
N ILE A 619 -5.83 -27.50 -10.71
CA ILE A 619 -6.13 -27.33 -9.27
C ILE A 619 -5.68 -25.94 -8.83
N ARG A 620 -6.49 -25.27 -8.02
CA ARG A 620 -6.13 -23.97 -7.47
C ARG A 620 -5.08 -24.15 -6.37
N CYS A 621 -3.86 -23.70 -6.64
CA CYS A 621 -2.79 -23.60 -5.65
C CYS A 621 -2.81 -22.21 -5.00
N ARG A 622 -2.63 -22.16 -3.69
CA ARG A 622 -2.38 -20.93 -2.92
C ARG A 622 -1.07 -21.12 -2.15
N HIS A 623 -0.23 -20.09 -2.13
CA HIS A 623 1.00 -20.08 -1.36
C HIS A 623 0.83 -19.27 -0.08
N GLU A 624 1.34 -19.79 1.03
CA GLU A 624 1.36 -19.11 2.31
C GLU A 624 2.72 -19.28 2.98
N TRP A 625 3.31 -18.16 3.40
CA TRP A 625 4.54 -18.17 4.19
C TRP A 625 4.20 -18.30 5.67
N VAL A 626 4.88 -19.22 6.35
CA VAL A 626 4.74 -19.47 7.78
C VAL A 626 6.07 -19.20 8.47
N VAL A 627 6.00 -18.52 9.62
CA VAL A 627 7.15 -18.16 10.44
C VAL A 627 7.23 -19.10 11.63
N HIS A 628 8.42 -19.67 11.85
CA HIS A 628 8.72 -20.42 13.06
C HIS A 628 9.30 -19.47 14.12
N GLU A 629 8.47 -18.71 14.84
CA GLU A 629 8.92 -17.69 15.82
C GLU A 629 9.95 -18.24 16.84
N ASP A 630 9.84 -19.52 17.17
CA ASP A 630 10.69 -20.20 18.17
C ASP A 630 12.11 -20.53 17.63
N SER A 631 12.33 -20.44 16.32
CA SER A 631 13.65 -20.66 15.66
C SER A 631 14.53 -19.41 15.60
N THR A 632 14.05 -18.28 16.13
CA THR A 632 14.76 -17.00 16.02
C THR A 632 16.13 -17.11 16.68
N ARG A 633 17.18 -16.76 15.94
CA ARG A 633 18.56 -16.78 16.43
C ARG A 633 19.31 -15.52 16.04
N MET A 634 20.17 -15.05 16.94
CA MET A 634 21.10 -13.97 16.63
C MET A 634 22.20 -14.50 15.70
N VAL A 635 22.48 -13.78 14.62
CA VAL A 635 23.52 -14.10 13.63
C VAL A 635 24.12 -12.82 13.06
N ASP A 636 25.32 -12.88 12.51
CA ASP A 636 25.96 -11.72 11.89
C ASP A 636 25.16 -11.21 10.69
N HIS A 637 24.54 -12.10 9.93
CA HIS A 637 23.76 -11.78 8.72
C HIS A 637 22.36 -12.40 8.82
N GLY A 638 21.41 -11.61 9.31
CA GLY A 638 20.02 -12.04 9.47
C GLY A 638 19.21 -12.11 8.17
N ASN A 639 17.95 -12.55 8.28
CA ASN A 639 17.00 -12.54 7.17
C ASN A 639 15.87 -11.51 7.33
N ILE A 640 15.96 -10.62 8.33
CA ILE A 640 15.00 -9.53 8.56
C ILE A 640 15.61 -8.21 8.10
N VAL A 641 14.88 -7.44 7.31
CA VAL A 641 15.33 -6.15 6.79
C VAL A 641 14.33 -5.03 7.11
N THR A 642 14.85 -3.83 7.34
CA THR A 642 14.06 -2.60 7.49
C THR A 642 13.35 -2.21 6.19
N MET A 643 12.08 -1.82 6.31
CA MET A 643 11.27 -1.41 5.16
C MET A 643 11.39 0.09 4.84
N GLY A 644 11.82 0.92 5.78
CA GLY A 644 12.22 2.30 5.52
C GLY A 644 13.67 2.41 5.05
N GLY A 645 13.95 3.37 4.17
CA GLY A 645 15.33 3.79 3.88
C GLY A 645 15.85 4.74 4.97
N HIS A 646 17.18 4.83 5.13
CA HIS A 646 17.79 5.91 5.90
C HIS A 646 17.56 7.24 5.18
N GLN A 647 16.83 8.17 5.81
CA GLN A 647 16.87 9.57 5.39
C GLN A 647 18.19 10.14 5.92
N GLY A 648 18.93 10.88 5.09
CA GLY A 648 20.33 11.27 5.34
C GLY A 648 20.57 12.09 6.61
N ASP A 649 21.79 12.63 6.74
CA ASP A 649 22.29 13.25 7.97
C ASP A 649 21.29 14.25 8.62
N ASN A 650 20.94 13.98 9.88
CA ASN A 650 20.03 14.78 10.70
C ASN A 650 20.63 16.17 10.97
N THR A 651 20.40 17.11 10.06
CA THR A 651 20.85 18.50 10.15
C THR A 651 19.76 19.45 9.66
N ASN A 652 19.81 20.70 10.12
CA ASN A 652 18.83 21.73 9.73
C ASN A 652 19.03 22.25 8.28
N GLN A 653 19.98 21.67 7.50
CA GLN A 653 20.36 22.10 6.15
C GLN A 653 20.76 23.59 6.07
N LEU A 654 21.29 24.13 7.17
CA LEU A 654 21.73 25.51 7.29
C LEU A 654 23.21 25.60 6.85
N THR A 655 23.44 26.11 5.64
CA THR A 655 24.78 26.29 5.07
C THR A 655 25.12 27.77 4.86
N LEU A 656 26.42 28.13 4.85
CA LEU A 656 26.86 29.49 4.51
C LEU A 656 26.88 29.75 3.00
N VAL A 657 27.25 28.72 2.22
CA VAL A 657 27.08 28.73 0.78
C VAL A 657 25.56 28.74 0.54
N PRO A 658 25.00 29.74 -0.18
CA PRO A 658 23.65 29.60 -0.67
C PRO A 658 23.63 28.29 -1.43
N THR A 659 22.81 27.33 -1.00
CA THR A 659 22.34 26.32 -1.94
C THR A 659 21.90 27.14 -3.12
N ASP A 660 22.53 26.98 -4.28
CA ASP A 660 21.91 27.47 -5.50
C ASP A 660 20.46 26.98 -5.32
N THR A 661 19.52 27.91 -5.14
CA THR A 661 18.21 27.70 -5.71
C THR A 661 18.58 27.55 -7.15
N GLU A 662 18.98 26.33 -7.52
CA GLU A 662 19.13 25.94 -8.89
C GLU A 662 17.85 26.50 -9.44
N SER A 663 17.99 27.49 -10.30
CA SER A 663 17.01 27.68 -11.33
C SER A 663 16.75 26.26 -11.78
N GLU A 664 15.61 25.68 -11.37
CA GLU A 664 15.06 24.46 -11.92
C GLU A 664 14.82 24.84 -13.37
N LYS A 665 15.91 24.95 -14.15
CA LYS A 665 15.91 24.91 -15.59
C LYS A 665 15.52 23.47 -15.79
N GLY A 666 14.20 23.25 -15.78
CA GLY A 666 13.59 21.95 -15.93
C GLY A 666 14.30 21.30 -17.09
N ARG A 667 15.20 20.37 -16.78
CA ARG A 667 15.81 19.53 -17.80
C ARG A 667 14.63 18.73 -18.28
N PHE A 668 14.04 19.19 -19.38
CA PHE A 668 12.84 18.65 -19.95
C PHE A 668 13.10 17.17 -20.29
N SER A 669 12.79 16.31 -19.32
CA SER A 669 12.99 14.88 -19.45
C SER A 669 12.00 14.36 -20.48
N TRP A 670 12.46 13.44 -21.34
CA TRP A 670 11.62 12.74 -22.30
C TRP A 670 10.31 12.19 -21.68
N ARG A 671 10.34 11.89 -20.37
CA ARG A 671 9.19 11.43 -19.57
C ARG A 671 8.00 12.40 -19.60
N TYR A 672 8.25 13.71 -19.62
CA TYR A 672 7.21 14.75 -19.51
C TYR A 672 6.69 15.27 -20.85
N VAL A 673 7.20 14.73 -21.97
CA VAL A 673 6.69 15.02 -23.32
C VAL A 673 5.24 14.56 -23.45
N HIS A 674 4.44 15.32 -24.20
CA HIS A 674 3.03 15.04 -24.43
C HIS A 674 2.79 13.59 -24.94
N PRO A 675 1.81 12.82 -24.38
CA PRO A 675 1.59 11.41 -24.71
C PRO A 675 1.40 11.12 -26.21
N VAL A 676 0.66 11.99 -26.90
CA VAL A 676 0.38 11.82 -28.34
C VAL A 676 1.67 11.91 -29.14
N LEU A 677 2.57 12.84 -28.79
CA LEU A 677 3.84 13.00 -29.45
C LEU A 677 4.76 11.81 -29.18
N GLN A 678 4.80 11.31 -27.94
CA GLN A 678 5.52 10.08 -27.60
C GLN A 678 5.03 8.89 -28.44
N ASN A 679 3.72 8.73 -28.63
CA ASN A 679 3.16 7.64 -29.43
C ASN A 679 3.49 7.76 -30.92
N ILE A 680 3.46 8.97 -31.49
CA ILE A 680 3.86 9.21 -32.88
C ILE A 680 5.33 8.87 -33.07
N ILE A 681 6.20 9.33 -32.16
CA ILE A 681 7.64 9.05 -32.25
C ILE A 681 7.92 7.55 -32.12
N LYS A 682 7.27 6.84 -31.20
CA LYS A 682 7.37 5.37 -31.10
C LYS A 682 7.02 4.67 -32.42
N VAL A 683 5.91 5.05 -33.04
CA VAL A 683 5.49 4.45 -34.32
C VAL A 683 6.52 4.76 -35.41
N GLY A 684 7.02 5.99 -35.47
CA GLY A 684 8.06 6.40 -36.44
C GLY A 684 9.37 5.62 -36.28
N VAL A 685 9.86 5.46 -35.04
CA VAL A 685 11.09 4.72 -34.73
C VAL A 685 10.96 3.22 -35.06
N GLY A 686 9.76 2.64 -34.93
CA GLY A 686 9.52 1.26 -35.39
C GLY A 686 9.36 1.16 -36.91
N PHE A 687 8.73 2.15 -37.54
CA PHE A 687 8.44 2.12 -38.97
C PHE A 687 9.71 2.24 -39.83
N ALA A 688 10.63 3.13 -39.46
CA ALA A 688 11.83 3.40 -40.27
C ALA A 688 12.71 2.16 -40.51
N PRO A 689 13.09 1.36 -39.49
CA PRO A 689 13.86 0.12 -39.70
C PRO A 689 13.11 -0.92 -40.54
N ALA A 690 11.79 -1.05 -40.36
CA ALA A 690 10.99 -1.99 -41.14
C ALA A 690 10.94 -1.57 -42.61
N PHE A 691 10.70 -0.29 -42.89
CA PHE A 691 10.67 0.27 -44.23
C PHE A 691 12.00 0.08 -44.95
N LEU A 692 13.12 0.41 -44.29
CA LEU A 692 14.47 0.19 -44.84
C LEU A 692 14.73 -1.29 -45.13
N THR A 693 14.29 -2.20 -44.24
CA THR A 693 14.49 -3.64 -44.45
C THR A 693 13.72 -4.12 -45.67
N PHE A 694 12.43 -3.78 -45.81
CA PHE A 694 11.64 -4.17 -46.97
C PHE A 694 12.21 -3.62 -48.29
N LEU A 695 12.73 -2.40 -48.26
CA LEU A 695 13.35 -1.76 -49.40
C LEU A 695 14.63 -2.49 -49.86
N LEU A 696 15.40 -3.07 -48.92
CA LEU A 696 16.69 -3.69 -49.20
C LEU A 696 16.65 -5.21 -49.45
N THR A 697 15.58 -5.91 -49.05
CA THR A 697 15.55 -7.38 -49.00
C THR A 697 14.55 -8.06 -49.93
N HIS A 698 13.56 -7.32 -50.44
CA HIS A 698 12.46 -7.90 -51.22
C HIS A 698 12.46 -7.42 -52.68
N ASP A 699 12.38 -8.38 -53.60
CA ASP A 699 12.39 -8.12 -55.05
C ASP A 699 11.01 -7.75 -55.63
N TRP A 700 9.92 -8.04 -54.90
CA TRP A 700 8.56 -7.75 -55.35
C TRP A 700 8.15 -6.31 -55.02
N TRP A 701 7.93 -5.48 -56.05
CA TRP A 701 7.67 -4.04 -55.92
C TRP A 701 6.60 -3.65 -54.88
N VAL A 702 5.55 -4.45 -54.69
CA VAL A 702 4.51 -4.20 -53.69
C VAL A 702 5.07 -4.34 -52.28
N LEU A 703 5.84 -5.38 -51.99
CA LEU A 703 6.47 -5.55 -50.68
C LEU A 703 7.62 -4.56 -50.48
N THR A 704 8.37 -4.21 -51.54
CA THR A 704 9.48 -3.25 -51.45
C THR A 704 9.00 -1.86 -51.02
N TYR A 705 7.92 -1.33 -51.61
CA TYR A 705 7.43 0.02 -51.31
C TYR A 705 6.29 0.07 -50.27
N PHE A 706 5.40 -0.94 -50.26
CA PHE A 706 4.23 -0.97 -49.38
C PHE A 706 4.33 -2.02 -48.26
N GLY A 707 5.38 -2.85 -48.21
CA GLY A 707 5.51 -3.94 -47.23
C GLY A 707 5.39 -3.47 -45.78
N ALA A 708 6.10 -2.39 -45.40
CA ALA A 708 6.01 -1.83 -44.06
C ALA A 708 4.60 -1.31 -43.73
N PHE A 709 3.93 -0.64 -44.68
CA PHE A 709 2.55 -0.16 -44.51
C PHE A 709 1.56 -1.32 -44.34
N ILE A 710 1.71 -2.40 -45.11
CA ILE A 710 0.89 -3.61 -45.00
C ILE A 710 1.12 -4.28 -43.64
N TRP A 711 2.37 -4.45 -43.20
CA TRP A 711 2.71 -5.06 -41.91
C TRP A 711 2.13 -4.29 -40.72
N PHE A 712 2.25 -2.97 -40.75
CA PHE A 712 1.70 -2.08 -39.72
C PHE A 712 0.17 -2.07 -39.76
N SER A 713 -0.44 -2.11 -40.94
CA SER A 713 -1.90 -2.16 -41.10
C SER A 713 -2.49 -3.44 -40.54
N ILE A 714 -1.92 -4.61 -40.85
CA ILE A 714 -2.36 -5.91 -40.31
C ILE A 714 -2.28 -5.91 -38.78
N THR A 715 -1.14 -5.47 -38.24
CA THR A 715 -0.90 -5.43 -36.80
C THR A 715 -1.83 -4.42 -36.10
N GLY A 716 -2.04 -3.26 -36.73
CA GLY A 716 -2.91 -2.21 -36.20
C GLY A 716 -4.37 -2.64 -36.15
N LEU A 717 -4.87 -3.18 -37.27
CA LEU A 717 -6.22 -3.74 -37.38
C LEU A 717 -6.44 -4.84 -36.35
N ARG A 718 -5.48 -5.76 -36.19
CA ARG A 718 -5.52 -6.83 -35.19
C ARG A 718 -5.69 -6.31 -33.77
N ASN A 719 -4.94 -5.28 -33.36
CA ASN A 719 -5.07 -4.70 -32.01
C ASN A 719 -6.43 -4.05 -31.79
N ILE A 720 -6.99 -3.39 -32.81
CA ILE A 720 -8.33 -2.80 -32.75
C ILE A 720 -9.39 -3.90 -32.60
N VAL A 721 -9.35 -4.92 -33.47
CA VAL A 721 -10.29 -6.06 -33.45
C VAL A 721 -10.20 -6.82 -32.12
N GLN A 722 -9.00 -7.09 -31.61
CA GLN A 722 -8.78 -7.72 -30.31
C GLN A 722 -9.44 -6.92 -29.18
N SER A 723 -9.21 -5.61 -29.14
CA SER A 723 -9.77 -4.73 -28.10
C SER A 723 -11.30 -4.75 -28.12
N VAL A 724 -11.90 -4.80 -29.31
CA VAL A 724 -13.36 -4.86 -29.50
C VAL A 724 -13.94 -6.24 -29.12
N ILE A 725 -13.28 -7.35 -29.48
CA ILE A 725 -13.73 -8.70 -29.14
C ILE A 725 -13.61 -8.96 -27.62
N GLY A 726 -12.50 -8.52 -27.00
CA GLY A 726 -12.28 -8.57 -25.56
C GLY A 726 -13.30 -7.74 -24.76
N GLY A 727 -13.75 -6.62 -25.33
CA GLY A 727 -14.75 -5.72 -24.76
C GLY A 727 -16.21 -6.19 -24.85
N GLY A 728 -16.54 -7.24 -25.59
CA GLY A 728 -17.92 -7.74 -25.67
C GLY A 728 -18.34 -8.40 -26.97
N GLY A 729 -17.56 -8.24 -28.05
CA GLY A 729 -17.88 -8.78 -29.37
C GLY A 729 -18.90 -7.94 -30.16
N ILE A 730 -19.32 -8.46 -31.31
CA ILE A 730 -20.10 -7.74 -32.34
C ILE A 730 -21.58 -7.52 -31.94
N ARG A 731 -22.15 -8.34 -31.04
CA ARG A 731 -23.49 -8.12 -30.46
C ARG A 731 -23.38 -7.08 -29.32
N ARG A 732 -23.42 -5.81 -29.74
CA ARG A 732 -23.30 -4.56 -28.96
C ARG A 732 -24.34 -4.40 -27.84
N SER A 733 -23.93 -3.75 -26.74
CA SER A 733 -24.74 -2.65 -26.15
C SER A 733 -24.30 -1.35 -26.83
N SER A 734 -25.23 -0.51 -27.30
CA SER A 734 -24.93 0.60 -28.24
C SER A 734 -24.21 1.81 -27.62
N LEU A 735 -23.63 1.67 -26.41
CA LEU A 735 -23.29 2.79 -25.53
C LEU A 735 -21.81 3.19 -25.54
N LEU A 736 -20.89 2.31 -25.96
CA LEU A 736 -19.46 2.56 -25.96
C LEU A 736 -18.93 2.77 -27.39
N LYS A 737 -18.14 3.83 -27.62
CA LYS A 737 -17.49 4.07 -28.91
C LYS A 737 -16.27 3.17 -29.06
N TRP A 738 -15.90 2.81 -30.29
CA TRP A 738 -14.72 1.98 -30.57
C TRP A 738 -13.44 2.58 -29.98
N ASN A 739 -13.33 3.90 -29.98
CA ASN A 739 -12.20 4.63 -29.40
C ASN A 739 -12.05 4.42 -27.89
N ASP A 740 -13.11 4.08 -27.16
CA ASP A 740 -13.07 3.88 -25.71
C ASP A 740 -12.51 2.50 -25.35
N PHE A 741 -12.57 1.53 -26.27
CA PHE A 741 -11.97 0.20 -26.10
C PHE A 741 -10.50 0.15 -26.57
N VAL A 742 -10.10 1.03 -27.49
CA VAL A 742 -8.76 1.02 -28.08
C VAL A 742 -7.79 1.83 -27.24
N SER A 743 -6.84 1.14 -26.59
CA SER A 743 -5.72 1.82 -25.94
C SER A 743 -4.64 2.18 -26.97
N TRP A 744 -4.59 3.43 -27.38
CA TRP A 744 -3.62 3.96 -28.35
C TRP A 744 -2.17 3.71 -27.97
N ASP A 745 -1.81 3.77 -26.69
CA ASP A 745 -0.46 3.46 -26.23
C ASP A 745 -0.09 1.98 -26.43
N ARG A 746 -1.01 1.02 -26.19
CA ARG A 746 -0.73 -0.41 -26.48
C ARG A 746 -0.60 -0.67 -27.98
N LEU A 747 -1.39 0.03 -28.79
CA LEU A 747 -1.33 -0.02 -30.25
C LEU A 747 0.05 0.46 -30.73
N SER A 748 0.48 1.66 -30.28
CA SER A 748 1.79 2.22 -30.61
C SER A 748 2.94 1.31 -30.15
N ASP A 749 2.86 0.74 -28.94
CA ASP A 749 3.85 -0.24 -28.47
C ASP A 749 3.86 -1.49 -29.39
N SER A 750 2.70 -2.01 -29.81
CA SER A 750 2.61 -3.17 -30.71
C SER A 750 3.23 -2.90 -32.09
N LEU A 751 3.02 -1.69 -32.62
CA LEU A 751 3.58 -1.27 -33.91
C LEU A 751 5.09 -1.08 -33.82
N PHE A 752 5.59 -0.50 -32.73
CA PHE A 752 7.02 -0.37 -32.47
C PHE A 752 7.76 -1.72 -32.52
N TYR A 753 7.30 -2.71 -31.74
CA TYR A 753 7.93 -4.05 -31.75
C TYR A 753 7.72 -4.80 -33.07
N THR A 754 6.59 -4.62 -33.73
CA THR A 754 6.41 -5.20 -35.07
C THR A 754 7.43 -4.63 -36.05
N GLY A 755 7.69 -3.33 -35.97
CA GLY A 755 8.72 -2.66 -36.76
C GLY A 755 10.11 -3.28 -36.59
N PHE A 756 10.54 -3.52 -35.36
CA PHE A 756 11.84 -4.15 -35.07
C PHE A 756 11.89 -5.65 -35.37
N SER A 757 10.74 -6.35 -35.45
CA SER A 757 10.72 -7.77 -35.78
C SER A 757 11.17 -8.07 -37.21
N VAL A 758 10.94 -7.14 -38.15
CA VAL A 758 11.27 -7.28 -39.57
C VAL A 758 12.80 -7.34 -39.80
N PRO A 759 13.61 -6.34 -39.38
CA PRO A 759 15.07 -6.40 -39.52
C PRO A 759 15.68 -7.56 -38.74
N LEU A 760 15.13 -7.89 -37.57
CA LEU A 760 15.64 -8.99 -36.76
C LEU A 760 15.47 -10.35 -37.46
N LEU A 761 14.26 -10.66 -37.94
CA LEU A 761 13.96 -11.97 -38.49
C LEU A 761 14.44 -12.11 -39.94
N ASP A 762 14.21 -11.10 -40.77
CA ASP A 762 14.46 -11.21 -42.21
C ASP A 762 15.92 -10.90 -42.57
N TYR A 763 16.49 -9.82 -42.04
CA TYR A 763 17.88 -9.45 -42.34
C TYR A 763 18.90 -10.19 -41.45
N LEU A 764 18.77 -10.07 -40.11
CA LEU A 764 19.79 -10.57 -39.19
C LEU A 764 19.77 -12.10 -39.08
N VAL A 765 18.62 -12.71 -38.84
CA VAL A 765 18.54 -14.17 -38.66
C VAL A 765 18.56 -14.91 -39.99
N LYS A 766 17.67 -14.56 -40.92
CA LYS A 766 17.54 -15.29 -42.19
C LYS A 766 18.69 -15.00 -43.16
N THR A 767 18.98 -13.73 -43.48
CA THR A 767 20.00 -13.41 -44.49
C THR A 767 21.43 -13.48 -43.96
N LEU A 768 21.72 -12.90 -42.79
CA LEU A 768 23.09 -12.85 -42.27
C LEU A 768 23.49 -14.18 -41.61
N LEU A 769 22.76 -14.62 -40.57
CA LEU A 769 23.16 -15.79 -39.78
C LEU A 769 22.89 -17.12 -40.50
N LEU A 770 21.67 -17.35 -40.99
CA LEU A 770 21.31 -18.64 -41.60
C LEU A 770 21.88 -18.78 -43.02
N GLN A 771 21.64 -17.81 -43.90
CA GLN A 771 22.05 -17.90 -45.30
C GLN A 771 23.55 -17.66 -45.53
N ARG A 772 24.14 -16.61 -44.95
CA ARG A 772 25.55 -16.25 -45.21
C ARG A 772 26.56 -16.98 -44.32
N GLU A 773 26.29 -17.13 -43.02
CA GLU A 773 27.24 -17.80 -42.11
C GLU A 773 27.08 -19.33 -42.08
N LEU A 774 25.84 -19.85 -42.04
CA LEU A 774 25.57 -21.28 -41.85
C LEU A 774 25.18 -22.04 -43.13
N GLY A 775 24.96 -21.34 -44.26
CA GLY A 775 24.54 -21.95 -45.53
C GLY A 775 23.16 -22.62 -45.50
N ILE A 776 22.33 -22.30 -44.49
CA ILE A 776 20.98 -22.82 -44.29
C ILE A 776 20.00 -21.94 -45.07
N THR A 777 19.41 -22.49 -46.13
CA THR A 777 18.43 -21.83 -46.99
C THR A 777 17.20 -22.71 -47.16
N THR A 778 16.16 -22.18 -47.82
CA THR A 778 14.97 -22.95 -48.20
C THR A 778 15.28 -24.10 -49.14
N SER A 779 16.42 -24.07 -49.85
CA SER A 779 16.87 -25.15 -50.74
C SER A 779 17.78 -26.18 -50.07
N THR A 780 18.51 -25.83 -49.00
CA THR A 780 19.43 -26.77 -48.33
C THR A 780 18.76 -27.55 -47.19
N SER A 781 18.09 -26.86 -46.26
CA SER A 781 17.46 -27.50 -45.10
C SER A 781 16.21 -26.73 -44.62
N PRO A 782 15.08 -26.85 -45.34
CA PRO A 782 13.88 -26.05 -45.07
C PRO A 782 13.31 -26.26 -43.67
N VAL A 783 13.30 -27.49 -43.16
CA VAL A 783 12.80 -27.80 -41.80
C VAL A 783 13.61 -27.09 -40.73
N LEU A 784 14.94 -27.09 -40.86
CA LEU A 784 15.86 -26.45 -39.90
C LEU A 784 15.72 -24.93 -39.94
N LEU A 785 15.62 -24.34 -41.13
CA LEU A 785 15.39 -22.90 -41.33
C LEU A 785 14.09 -22.47 -40.63
N TYR A 786 12.96 -23.14 -40.90
CA TYR A 786 11.68 -22.76 -40.31
C TYR A 786 11.62 -23.03 -38.81
N ALA A 787 12.29 -24.06 -38.29
CA ALA A 787 12.38 -24.32 -36.87
C ALA A 787 13.14 -23.21 -36.12
N ILE A 788 14.30 -22.78 -36.63
CA ILE A 788 15.09 -21.69 -36.03
C ILE A 788 14.31 -20.37 -36.11
N MET A 789 13.71 -20.07 -37.27
CA MET A 789 12.88 -18.87 -37.45
C MET A 789 11.69 -18.84 -36.49
N ALA A 790 11.01 -19.97 -36.30
CA ALA A 790 9.89 -20.08 -35.36
C ALA A 790 10.35 -19.91 -33.91
N LEU A 791 11.49 -20.48 -33.53
CA LEU A 791 12.08 -20.34 -32.20
C LEU A 791 12.46 -18.89 -31.91
N VAL A 792 13.22 -18.24 -32.79
CA VAL A 792 13.66 -16.86 -32.59
C VAL A 792 12.46 -15.90 -32.55
N ASN A 793 11.48 -16.08 -33.45
CA ASN A 793 10.23 -15.32 -33.41
C ASN A 793 9.48 -15.58 -32.09
N GLY A 794 9.36 -16.83 -31.64
CA GLY A 794 8.71 -17.18 -30.37
C GLY A 794 9.38 -16.53 -29.15
N VAL A 795 10.72 -16.57 -29.07
CA VAL A 795 11.52 -15.92 -28.03
C VAL A 795 11.35 -14.40 -28.07
N TYR A 796 11.43 -13.80 -29.26
CA TYR A 796 11.21 -12.37 -29.46
C TYR A 796 9.81 -11.92 -29.01
N LEU A 797 8.78 -12.68 -29.40
CA LEU A 797 7.39 -12.40 -29.04
C LEU A 797 7.17 -12.49 -27.52
N THR A 798 7.67 -13.56 -26.90
CA THR A 798 7.54 -13.76 -25.46
C THR A 798 8.27 -12.66 -24.69
N SER A 799 9.48 -12.31 -25.11
CA SER A 799 10.33 -11.32 -24.44
C SER A 799 9.70 -9.93 -24.43
N HIS A 800 9.28 -9.42 -25.60
CA HIS A 800 8.70 -8.08 -25.66
C HIS A 800 7.28 -8.03 -25.07
N ASN A 801 6.51 -9.13 -25.12
CA ASN A 801 5.20 -9.19 -24.47
C ASN A 801 5.30 -9.14 -22.93
N LEU A 802 6.28 -9.84 -22.37
CA LEU A 802 6.61 -9.73 -20.94
C LEU A 802 7.10 -8.32 -20.60
N PHE A 803 7.94 -7.72 -21.45
CA PHE A 803 8.42 -6.35 -21.27
C PHE A 803 7.28 -5.31 -21.30
N ARG A 804 6.28 -5.50 -22.17
CA ARG A 804 5.06 -4.67 -22.26
C ARG A 804 4.10 -4.85 -21.08
N GLY A 805 4.27 -5.89 -20.27
CA GLY A 805 3.42 -6.19 -19.12
C GLY A 805 2.12 -6.93 -19.47
N LEU A 806 2.10 -7.69 -20.57
CA LEU A 806 0.98 -8.59 -20.87
C LEU A 806 0.90 -9.74 -19.84
N PRO A 807 -0.29 -10.34 -19.62
CA PRO A 807 -0.42 -11.51 -18.77
C PRO A 807 0.54 -12.62 -19.20
N LYS A 808 1.15 -13.32 -18.24
CA LYS A 808 2.13 -14.39 -18.51
C LYS A 808 1.53 -15.45 -19.44
N GLU A 809 0.26 -15.76 -19.25
CA GLU A 809 -0.50 -16.71 -20.05
C GLU A 809 -0.56 -16.31 -21.54
N ALA A 810 -0.75 -15.02 -21.82
CA ALA A 810 -0.74 -14.48 -23.18
C ALA A 810 0.67 -14.46 -23.78
N ALA A 811 1.69 -14.10 -22.98
CA ALA A 811 3.08 -14.08 -23.43
C ALA A 811 3.58 -15.48 -23.82
N TYR A 812 3.33 -16.50 -22.98
CA TYR A 812 3.68 -17.89 -23.29
C TYR A 812 2.82 -18.49 -24.40
N GLY A 813 1.53 -18.12 -24.49
CA GLY A 813 0.68 -18.53 -25.62
C GLY A 813 1.23 -18.01 -26.96
N ASN A 814 1.72 -16.78 -26.99
CA ASN A 814 2.33 -16.17 -28.18
C ASN A 814 3.66 -16.82 -28.60
N PHE A 815 4.34 -17.59 -27.73
CA PHE A 815 5.51 -18.38 -28.12
C PHE A 815 5.16 -19.41 -29.21
N PHE A 816 4.04 -20.11 -29.04
CA PHE A 816 3.57 -21.14 -29.95
C PHE A 816 2.80 -20.60 -31.17
N ARG A 817 2.71 -19.27 -31.29
CA ARG A 817 1.94 -18.59 -32.34
C ARG A 817 2.31 -19.05 -33.74
N SER A 818 3.61 -19.14 -34.04
CA SER A 818 4.12 -19.51 -35.37
C SER A 818 3.66 -20.91 -35.79
N VAL A 819 3.55 -21.84 -34.84
CA VAL A 819 3.11 -23.22 -35.10
C VAL A 819 1.59 -23.26 -35.27
N LEU A 820 0.86 -22.59 -34.38
CA LEU A 820 -0.61 -22.52 -34.42
C LEU A 820 -1.15 -21.78 -35.65
N SER A 821 -0.36 -20.91 -36.28
CA SER A 821 -0.76 -20.17 -37.48
C SER A 821 -0.70 -20.98 -38.77
N ILE A 822 -0.01 -22.12 -38.80
CA ILE A 822 0.17 -22.92 -40.03
C ILE A 822 -1.19 -23.39 -40.59
N PRO A 823 -2.09 -24.03 -39.82
CA PRO A 823 -3.39 -24.47 -40.34
C PRO A 823 -4.28 -23.29 -40.79
N VAL A 824 -4.18 -22.16 -40.08
CA VAL A 824 -4.93 -20.94 -40.40
C VAL A 824 -4.45 -20.34 -41.73
N ALA A 825 -3.13 -20.33 -41.97
CA ALA A 825 -2.55 -19.85 -43.22
C ALA A 825 -2.99 -20.70 -44.42
N PHE A 826 -3.01 -22.04 -44.27
CA PHE A 826 -3.54 -22.93 -45.32
C PHE A 826 -5.02 -22.65 -45.62
N THR A 827 -5.82 -22.41 -44.58
CA THR A 827 -7.25 -22.08 -44.74
C THR A 827 -7.43 -20.75 -45.47
N PHE A 828 -6.67 -19.71 -45.11
CA PHE A 828 -6.71 -18.42 -45.81
C PHE A 828 -6.25 -18.54 -47.27
N ASN A 829 -5.17 -19.28 -47.51
CA ASN A 829 -4.66 -19.54 -48.86
C ASN A 829 -5.72 -20.22 -49.74
N ALA A 830 -6.43 -21.20 -49.19
CA ALA A 830 -7.53 -21.89 -49.89
C ALA A 830 -8.73 -20.97 -50.16
N MET A 831 -9.17 -20.16 -49.18
CA MET A 831 -10.29 -19.23 -49.37
C MET A 831 -9.99 -18.15 -50.41
N ILE A 832 -8.80 -17.54 -50.35
CA ILE A 832 -8.39 -16.50 -51.30
C ILE A 832 -8.25 -17.11 -52.70
N GLY A 833 -7.68 -18.31 -52.80
CA GLY A 833 -7.60 -19.05 -54.07
C GLY A 833 -8.97 -19.35 -54.68
N GLY A 834 -9.94 -19.77 -53.86
CA GLY A 834 -11.32 -20.01 -54.29
C GLY A 834 -12.01 -18.74 -54.78
N LEU A 835 -11.86 -17.62 -54.07
CA LEU A 835 -12.41 -16.32 -54.48
C LEU A 835 -11.79 -15.81 -55.79
N LEU A 836 -10.45 -15.88 -55.92
CA LEU A 836 -9.76 -15.47 -57.15
C LEU A 836 -10.15 -16.35 -58.35
N GLY A 837 -10.36 -17.65 -58.12
CA GLY A 837 -10.92 -18.56 -59.13
C GLY A 837 -12.35 -18.19 -59.54
N LEU A 838 -13.20 -17.81 -58.59
CA LEU A 838 -14.58 -17.35 -58.86
C LEU A 838 -14.63 -16.01 -59.62
N PHE A 839 -13.65 -15.12 -59.41
CA PHE A 839 -13.53 -13.85 -60.14
C PHE A 839 -12.74 -13.97 -61.46
N GLY A 840 -12.39 -15.19 -61.89
CA GLY A 840 -11.76 -15.43 -63.19
C GLY A 840 -10.30 -14.98 -63.31
N ALA A 841 -9.57 -14.88 -62.18
CA ALA A 841 -8.17 -14.47 -62.21
C ALA A 841 -7.27 -15.52 -62.88
N VAL A 842 -6.45 -15.10 -63.85
CA VAL A 842 -5.46 -15.96 -64.51
C VAL A 842 -4.25 -16.14 -63.60
N ASN A 843 -3.75 -17.38 -63.46
CA ASN A 843 -2.60 -17.74 -62.62
C ASN A 843 -2.77 -17.46 -61.11
N VAL A 844 -3.87 -17.97 -60.54
CA VAL A 844 -4.16 -17.90 -59.09
C VAL A 844 -3.00 -18.41 -58.22
N ALA A 845 -2.29 -19.46 -58.66
CA ALA A 845 -1.17 -20.04 -57.92
C ALA A 845 0.02 -19.06 -57.82
N GLY A 846 0.39 -18.39 -58.91
CA GLY A 846 1.45 -17.37 -58.91
C GLY A 846 1.10 -16.17 -58.04
N ILE A 847 -0.16 -15.73 -58.08
CA ILE A 847 -0.65 -14.64 -57.23
C ILE A 847 -0.58 -15.05 -55.75
N LEU A 848 -1.08 -16.22 -55.38
CA LEU A 848 -1.03 -16.72 -54.00
C LEU A 848 0.41 -16.86 -53.49
N GLN A 849 1.35 -17.27 -54.35
CA GLN A 849 2.77 -17.39 -54.00
C GLN A 849 3.39 -16.02 -53.68
N SER A 850 3.11 -14.98 -54.47
CA SER A 850 3.57 -13.60 -54.18
C SER A 850 2.92 -13.04 -52.90
N TRP A 851 1.69 -13.44 -52.58
CA TRP A 851 0.97 -13.03 -51.38
C TRP A 851 1.23 -13.91 -50.15
N ALA A 852 1.99 -15.00 -50.27
CA ALA A 852 2.18 -16.00 -49.21
C ALA A 852 2.71 -15.39 -47.90
N ALA A 853 3.63 -14.43 -47.98
CA ALA A 853 4.17 -13.73 -46.82
C ALA A 853 3.09 -12.90 -46.09
N VAL A 854 2.22 -12.22 -46.86
CA VAL A 854 1.11 -11.41 -46.33
C VAL A 854 0.04 -12.30 -45.70
N ILE A 855 -0.31 -13.42 -46.35
CA ILE A 855 -1.28 -14.41 -45.85
C ILE A 855 -0.77 -15.04 -44.55
N SER A 856 0.50 -15.43 -44.50
CA SER A 856 1.15 -16.00 -43.31
C SER A 856 1.16 -15.00 -42.14
N LYS A 857 1.49 -13.73 -42.40
CA LYS A 857 1.45 -12.66 -41.39
C LYS A 857 0.02 -12.43 -40.87
N ALA A 858 -0.97 -12.35 -41.76
CA ALA A 858 -2.38 -12.20 -41.38
C ALA A 858 -2.89 -13.38 -40.54
N ALA A 859 -2.53 -14.61 -40.90
CA ALA A 859 -2.87 -15.82 -40.14
C ALA A 859 -2.23 -15.82 -38.74
N SER A 860 -0.96 -15.44 -38.64
CA SER A 860 -0.23 -15.33 -37.37
C SER A 860 -0.87 -14.30 -36.43
N ASP A 861 -1.20 -13.12 -36.94
CA ASP A 861 -1.85 -12.08 -36.14
C ASP A 861 -3.30 -12.43 -35.77
N CYS A 862 -4.03 -13.18 -36.60
CA CYS A 862 -5.34 -13.73 -36.26
C CYS A 862 -5.26 -14.66 -35.03
N VAL A 863 -4.30 -15.60 -35.03
CA VAL A 863 -4.03 -16.47 -33.88
C VAL A 863 -3.67 -15.65 -32.64
N ALA A 864 -2.82 -14.64 -32.78
CA ALA A 864 -2.48 -13.75 -31.67
C ALA A 864 -3.70 -12.99 -31.12
N GLY A 865 -4.59 -12.51 -32.01
CA GLY A 865 -5.85 -11.87 -31.64
C GLY A 865 -6.76 -12.82 -30.85
N PHE A 866 -6.79 -14.11 -31.22
CA PHE A 866 -7.56 -15.13 -30.52
C PHE A 866 -6.97 -15.48 -29.15
N ILE A 867 -5.65 -15.68 -29.04
CA ILE A 867 -4.96 -15.99 -27.78
C ILE A 867 -5.16 -14.84 -26.79
N GLU A 868 -4.80 -13.61 -27.18
CA GLU A 868 -4.91 -12.46 -26.30
C GLU A 868 -6.38 -12.10 -26.00
N GLY A 869 -7.27 -12.17 -27.00
CA GLY A 869 -8.70 -11.93 -26.81
C GLY A 869 -9.37 -12.92 -25.86
N SER A 870 -8.94 -14.20 -25.86
CA SER A 870 -9.44 -15.22 -24.92
C SER A 870 -8.95 -14.98 -23.49
N VAL A 871 -7.70 -14.56 -23.32
CA VAL A 871 -7.13 -14.17 -22.03
C VAL A 871 -7.83 -12.93 -21.48
N ASP A 872 -8.01 -11.89 -22.31
CA ASP A 872 -8.73 -10.66 -21.94
C ASP A 872 -10.19 -10.94 -21.59
N ARG A 873 -10.87 -11.84 -22.33
CA ARG A 873 -12.23 -12.28 -22.00
C ARG A 873 -12.31 -12.93 -20.62
N THR A 874 -11.42 -13.89 -20.35
CA THR A 874 -11.39 -14.61 -19.07
C THR A 874 -11.12 -13.66 -17.91
N LYS A 875 -10.19 -12.73 -18.11
CA LYS A 875 -9.86 -11.67 -17.17
C LYS A 875 -11.03 -10.73 -16.90
N ASN A 876 -11.75 -10.30 -17.94
CA ASN A 876 -12.92 -9.44 -17.79
C ASN A 876 -14.02 -10.15 -17.00
N VAL A 877 -14.34 -11.40 -17.31
CA VAL A 877 -15.34 -12.19 -16.54
C VAL A 877 -14.91 -12.33 -15.07
N LYS A 878 -13.64 -12.61 -14.80
CA LYS A 878 -13.11 -12.72 -13.43
C LYS A 878 -13.23 -11.41 -12.66
N ASN A 879 -12.88 -10.28 -13.30
CA ASN A 879 -13.03 -8.95 -12.71
C ASN A 879 -14.51 -8.67 -12.41
N ARG A 880 -15.43 -8.95 -13.35
CA ARG A 880 -16.87 -8.74 -13.16
C ARG A 880 -17.47 -9.59 -12.05
N LEU A 881 -17.07 -10.85 -11.93
CA LEU A 881 -17.48 -11.69 -10.80
C LEU A 881 -17.01 -11.12 -9.46
N LYS A 882 -15.83 -10.50 -9.42
CA LYS A 882 -15.34 -9.81 -8.21
C LYS A 882 -16.20 -8.58 -7.91
N ASP A 883 -16.43 -7.74 -8.90
CA ASP A 883 -17.22 -6.50 -8.76
C ASP A 883 -18.66 -6.80 -8.28
N TYR A 884 -19.32 -7.80 -8.86
CA TYR A 884 -20.66 -8.22 -8.42
C TYR A 884 -20.68 -8.80 -7.01
N ARG A 885 -19.67 -9.58 -6.61
CA ARG A 885 -19.59 -10.11 -5.24
C ARG A 885 -19.43 -8.99 -4.21
N GLN A 886 -18.60 -8.00 -4.51
CA GLN A 886 -18.43 -6.85 -3.63
C GLN A 886 -19.77 -6.12 -3.43
N LYS A 887 -20.51 -5.91 -4.54
CA LYS A 887 -21.82 -5.26 -4.48
C LYS A 887 -22.89 -6.09 -3.80
N LEU A 888 -22.88 -7.40 -4.03
CA LEU A 888 -23.80 -8.30 -3.37
C LEU A 888 -23.59 -8.33 -1.85
N ASN A 889 -22.34 -8.39 -1.38
CA ASN A 889 -22.06 -8.36 0.06
C ASN A 889 -22.57 -7.05 0.67
N GLN A 890 -22.31 -5.91 0.02
CA GLN A 890 -22.82 -4.62 0.46
C GLN A 890 -24.36 -4.57 0.47
N PHE A 891 -25.00 -5.18 -0.52
CA PHE A 891 -26.45 -5.31 -0.60
C PHE A 891 -27.00 -6.15 0.55
N LEU A 892 -26.43 -7.33 0.81
CA LEU A 892 -26.86 -8.21 1.90
C LEU A 892 -26.65 -7.56 3.27
N ASP A 893 -25.53 -6.88 3.48
CA ASP A 893 -25.26 -6.12 4.70
C ASP A 893 -26.28 -4.98 4.90
N CYS A 894 -26.64 -4.27 3.82
CA CYS A 894 -27.67 -3.23 3.84
C CYS A 894 -29.04 -3.81 4.16
N TYR A 895 -29.42 -4.89 3.48
CA TYR A 895 -30.70 -5.57 3.67
C TYR A 895 -30.83 -6.10 5.12
N ALA A 896 -29.78 -6.74 5.66
CA ALA A 896 -29.77 -7.20 7.05
C ALA A 896 -29.92 -6.05 8.06
N ARG A 897 -29.35 -4.87 7.80
CA ARG A 897 -29.56 -3.68 8.66
C ARG A 897 -30.99 -3.18 8.59
N LEU A 898 -31.61 -3.22 7.41
CA LEU A 898 -33.01 -2.85 7.25
C LEU A 898 -33.93 -3.81 8.02
N GLU A 899 -33.69 -5.12 7.94
CA GLU A 899 -34.43 -6.12 8.74
C GLU A 899 -34.29 -5.88 10.25
N ILE A 900 -33.11 -5.45 10.72
CA ILE A 900 -32.90 -5.09 12.13
C ILE A 900 -33.67 -3.81 12.52
N LEU A 901 -33.76 -2.83 11.61
CA LEU A 901 -34.46 -1.57 11.86
C LEU A 901 -36.00 -1.73 11.82
N PHE A 902 -36.50 -2.73 11.10
CA PHE A 902 -37.93 -3.01 10.94
C PHE A 902 -38.27 -4.45 11.40
N PRO A 903 -38.10 -4.80 12.68
CA PRO A 903 -38.26 -6.18 13.14
C PRO A 903 -39.70 -6.71 13.04
N GLU A 904 -40.69 -5.82 12.99
CA GLU A 904 -42.13 -6.16 12.94
C GLU A 904 -42.70 -6.15 11.52
N THR A 905 -41.93 -5.73 10.50
CA THR A 905 -42.41 -5.57 9.12
C THR A 905 -41.48 -6.30 8.16
N ASP A 906 -42.05 -7.07 7.24
CA ASP A 906 -41.24 -7.74 6.22
C ASP A 906 -40.66 -6.71 5.25
N VAL A 907 -39.33 -6.54 5.26
CA VAL A 907 -38.64 -5.63 4.36
C VAL A 907 -38.85 -6.02 2.90
N TYR A 908 -39.10 -7.30 2.61
CA TYR A 908 -39.44 -7.77 1.28
C TYR A 908 -40.70 -7.10 0.73
N ASP A 909 -41.72 -6.90 1.57
CA ASP A 909 -42.98 -6.27 1.18
C ASP A 909 -42.83 -4.75 1.01
N LEU A 910 -41.99 -4.12 1.84
CA LEU A 910 -41.66 -2.69 1.72
C LEU A 910 -40.99 -2.33 0.38
N LEU A 911 -40.34 -3.29 -0.28
CA LEU A 911 -39.76 -3.11 -1.62
C LEU A 911 -40.81 -2.94 -2.74
N ASP A 912 -42.09 -3.25 -2.49
CA ASP A 912 -43.17 -3.03 -3.46
C ASP A 912 -43.61 -1.56 -3.55
N GLN A 913 -43.49 -0.81 -2.45
CA GLN A 913 -43.87 0.61 -2.35
C GLN A 913 -42.72 1.48 -1.81
N PRO A 914 -41.57 1.56 -2.51
CA PRO A 914 -40.37 2.21 -1.98
C PRO A 914 -40.50 3.73 -1.78
N LYS A 915 -41.53 4.36 -2.37
CA LYS A 915 -41.82 5.80 -2.18
C LYS A 915 -42.49 6.10 -0.84
N GLU A 916 -43.47 5.29 -0.46
CA GLU A 916 -44.18 5.42 0.83
C GLU A 916 -43.20 5.10 1.96
N TRP A 917 -42.40 4.06 1.76
CA TRP A 917 -41.32 3.67 2.67
C TRP A 917 -40.30 4.79 2.92
N LEU A 918 -39.84 5.51 1.88
CA LEU A 918 -38.89 6.64 2.05
C LEU A 918 -39.51 7.82 2.82
N ALA A 919 -40.81 8.08 2.63
CA ALA A 919 -41.49 9.20 3.27
C ALA A 919 -41.64 8.99 4.79
N GLU A 920 -41.99 7.77 5.20
CA GLU A 920 -42.26 7.40 6.60
C GLU A 920 -41.00 6.99 7.38
N ALA A 921 -39.91 6.67 6.68
CA ALA A 921 -38.65 6.26 7.29
C ALA A 921 -38.00 7.34 8.16
N ASN A 922 -37.44 6.91 9.30
CA ASN A 922 -36.51 7.71 10.11
C ASN A 922 -35.19 7.99 9.35
N GLN A 923 -34.32 8.84 9.92
CA GLN A 923 -33.08 9.24 9.25
C GLN A 923 -32.15 8.04 8.94
N ASP A 924 -32.03 7.08 9.86
CA ASP A 924 -31.18 5.91 9.67
C ASP A 924 -31.70 4.96 8.58
N ALA A 925 -33.01 4.74 8.54
CA ALA A 925 -33.66 3.95 7.49
C ALA A 925 -33.55 4.66 6.13
N ARG A 926 -33.72 5.98 6.08
CA ARG A 926 -33.50 6.76 4.84
C ARG A 926 -32.07 6.63 4.33
N ASP A 927 -31.08 6.66 5.20
CA ASP A 927 -29.68 6.45 4.83
C ASP A 927 -29.46 5.05 4.23
N GLN A 928 -30.06 3.99 4.80
CA GLN A 928 -30.00 2.64 4.23
C GLN A 928 -30.73 2.53 2.88
N ILE A 929 -31.89 3.17 2.72
CA ILE A 929 -32.61 3.22 1.43
C ILE A 929 -31.75 3.91 0.36
N MET A 930 -31.04 4.98 0.70
CA MET A 930 -30.08 5.61 -0.22
C MET A 930 -28.95 4.66 -0.62
N VAL A 931 -28.41 3.89 0.33
CA VAL A 931 -27.39 2.86 0.04
C VAL A 931 -27.95 1.77 -0.88
N LEU A 932 -29.21 1.37 -0.70
CA LEU A 932 -29.89 0.42 -1.58
C LEU A 932 -30.02 0.96 -3.01
N ILE A 933 -30.44 2.22 -3.17
CA ILE A 933 -30.50 2.90 -4.48
C ILE A 933 -29.14 2.93 -5.16
N ILE A 934 -28.07 3.29 -4.41
CA ILE A 934 -26.69 3.32 -4.94
C ILE A 934 -26.27 1.94 -5.44
N ASN A 935 -26.56 0.88 -4.68
CA ASN A 935 -26.28 -0.49 -5.10
C ASN A 935 -27.00 -0.84 -6.41
N ALA A 936 -28.29 -0.51 -6.53
CA ALA A 936 -29.07 -0.76 -7.73
C ALA A 936 -28.55 0.04 -8.95
N LEU A 937 -28.16 1.30 -8.76
CA LEU A 937 -27.55 2.13 -9.81
C LEU A 937 -26.22 1.56 -10.31
N ASP A 938 -25.40 1.03 -9.41
CA ASP A 938 -24.15 0.37 -9.77
C ASP A 938 -24.42 -0.95 -10.50
N LEU A 939 -25.38 -1.77 -10.07
CA LEU A 939 -25.75 -3.00 -10.76
C LEU A 939 -26.30 -2.73 -12.17
N LEU A 940 -27.13 -1.70 -12.32
CA LEU A 940 -27.59 -1.17 -13.62
C LEU A 940 -26.40 -0.82 -14.52
N TYR A 941 -25.46 -0.03 -13.99
CA TYR A 941 -24.28 0.41 -14.73
C TYR A 941 -23.40 -0.78 -15.13
N LEU A 942 -23.09 -1.68 -14.20
CA LEU A 942 -22.32 -2.89 -14.47
C LEU A 942 -22.97 -3.70 -15.59
N TRP A 943 -24.28 -3.97 -15.49
CA TRP A 943 -25.01 -4.78 -16.46
C TRP A 943 -25.06 -4.18 -17.87
N MET A 944 -25.27 -2.87 -17.99
CA MET A 944 -25.47 -2.19 -19.27
C MET A 944 -24.17 -1.72 -19.93
N TYR A 945 -23.18 -1.32 -19.12
CA TYR A 945 -21.98 -0.63 -19.59
C TYR A 945 -20.71 -1.49 -19.53
N GLN A 946 -20.56 -2.36 -18.53
CA GLN A 946 -19.30 -3.08 -18.35
C GLN A 946 -19.18 -4.35 -19.24
N PRO A 947 -17.99 -4.63 -19.80
CA PRO A 947 -17.77 -5.77 -20.68
C PRO A 947 -18.01 -7.10 -19.96
N ARG A 948 -18.78 -8.00 -20.61
CA ARG A 948 -19.09 -9.36 -20.12
C ARG A 948 -19.80 -9.42 -18.76
N ALA A 949 -20.36 -8.31 -18.30
CA ALA A 949 -21.06 -8.24 -17.02
C ALA A 949 -22.32 -9.10 -17.00
N ARG A 950 -23.12 -9.11 -18.08
CA ARG A 950 -24.32 -9.97 -18.19
C ARG A 950 -24.03 -11.45 -17.95
N THR A 951 -22.97 -11.98 -18.59
CA THR A 951 -22.55 -13.38 -18.41
C THR A 951 -22.10 -13.65 -16.97
N ALA A 952 -21.37 -12.72 -16.36
CA ALA A 952 -20.92 -12.87 -14.98
C ALA A 952 -22.09 -12.83 -13.98
N PHE A 953 -23.06 -11.93 -14.19
CA PHE A 953 -24.25 -11.81 -13.35
C PHE A 953 -25.15 -13.04 -13.44
N SER A 954 -25.45 -13.53 -14.66
CA SER A 954 -26.23 -14.77 -14.82
C SER A 954 -25.56 -15.97 -14.15
N ASN A 955 -24.24 -16.12 -14.29
CA ASN A 955 -23.49 -17.18 -13.61
C ASN A 955 -23.54 -17.07 -12.07
N LEU A 956 -23.65 -15.85 -11.54
CA LEU A 956 -23.73 -15.59 -10.12
C LEU A 956 -25.13 -15.90 -9.58
N LEU A 957 -26.19 -15.46 -10.28
CA LEU A 957 -27.58 -15.77 -9.96
C LEU A 957 -27.85 -17.29 -9.97
N CYS A 958 -27.28 -18.05 -10.91
CA CYS A 958 -27.44 -19.51 -10.94
C CYS A 958 -26.79 -20.25 -9.76
N ARG A 959 -25.98 -19.58 -8.95
CA ARG A 959 -25.28 -20.16 -7.79
C ARG A 959 -25.78 -19.62 -6.45
N MET A 960 -26.68 -18.65 -6.49
CA MET A 960 -27.27 -17.99 -5.32
C MET A 960 -28.42 -18.82 -4.79
N GLU A 961 -28.71 -18.71 -3.49
CA GLU A 961 -29.91 -19.33 -2.92
C GLU A 961 -31.18 -18.68 -3.50
N LEU A 962 -32.29 -19.42 -3.53
CA LEU A 962 -33.52 -18.97 -4.19
C LEU A 962 -34.09 -17.70 -3.53
N ASP A 963 -34.02 -17.61 -2.20
CA ASP A 963 -34.57 -16.47 -1.46
C ASP A 963 -33.71 -15.21 -1.64
N GLU A 964 -32.38 -15.32 -1.49
CA GLU A 964 -31.43 -14.24 -1.78
C GLU A 964 -31.59 -13.71 -3.21
N ARG A 965 -31.80 -14.62 -4.18
CA ARG A 965 -32.02 -14.26 -5.58
C ARG A 965 -33.30 -13.46 -5.77
N ARG A 966 -34.42 -13.90 -5.18
CA ARG A 966 -35.71 -13.19 -5.25
C ARG A 966 -35.62 -11.81 -4.63
N ILE A 967 -35.02 -11.71 -3.44
CA ILE A 967 -34.80 -10.44 -2.73
C ILE A 967 -33.97 -9.48 -3.58
N LEU A 968 -32.86 -9.95 -4.17
CA LEU A 968 -32.00 -9.11 -5.02
C LEU A 968 -32.70 -8.59 -6.28
N ILE A 969 -33.49 -9.45 -6.94
CA ILE A 969 -34.26 -9.09 -8.13
C ILE A 969 -35.33 -8.06 -7.76
N LYS A 970 -36.13 -8.33 -6.72
CA LYS A 970 -37.19 -7.43 -6.24
C LYS A 970 -36.61 -6.08 -5.83
N ALA A 971 -35.48 -6.06 -5.13
CA ALA A 971 -34.80 -4.84 -4.70
C ALA A 971 -34.39 -3.92 -5.86
N GLN A 972 -34.30 -4.39 -7.10
CA GLN A 972 -34.04 -3.49 -8.25
C GLN A 972 -35.23 -2.57 -8.55
N SER A 973 -36.43 -2.86 -8.03
CA SER A 973 -37.65 -2.04 -8.19
C SER A 973 -37.45 -0.59 -7.73
N VAL A 974 -36.55 -0.34 -6.78
CA VAL A 974 -36.20 1.01 -6.28
C VAL A 974 -35.77 1.95 -7.41
N LEU A 975 -35.25 1.42 -8.52
CA LEU A 975 -34.90 2.21 -9.71
C LEU A 975 -36.11 2.84 -10.41
N ARG A 976 -37.35 2.54 -10.00
CA ARG A 976 -38.58 3.21 -10.48
C ARG A 976 -38.80 4.60 -9.85
N MET A 977 -38.03 4.96 -8.81
CA MET A 977 -38.11 6.25 -8.13
C MET A 977 -37.40 7.37 -8.92
N GLU A 978 -37.88 7.66 -10.14
CA GLU A 978 -37.22 8.59 -11.07
C GLU A 978 -37.02 10.00 -10.49
N ARG A 979 -37.99 10.52 -9.71
CA ARG A 979 -37.94 11.87 -9.14
C ARG A 979 -36.88 11.96 -8.04
N GLU A 980 -36.91 11.02 -7.11
CA GLU A 980 -36.02 10.98 -5.95
C GLU A 980 -34.58 10.73 -6.38
N ILE A 981 -34.36 9.78 -7.30
CA ILE A 981 -33.03 9.50 -7.85
C ILE A 981 -32.49 10.71 -8.64
N SER A 982 -33.34 11.41 -9.39
CA SER A 982 -32.92 12.63 -10.09
C SER A 982 -32.50 13.72 -9.13
N GLN A 983 -33.25 13.91 -8.03
CA GLN A 983 -32.92 14.86 -6.98
C GLN A 983 -31.57 14.50 -6.32
N MET A 984 -31.32 13.22 -6.01
CA MET A 984 -30.03 12.77 -5.45
C MET A 984 -28.84 13.15 -6.35
N PHE A 985 -28.99 13.05 -7.68
CA PHE A 985 -27.94 13.50 -8.60
C PHE A 985 -27.75 15.01 -8.61
N ILE A 986 -28.83 15.79 -8.52
CA ILE A 986 -28.80 17.26 -8.46
C ILE A 986 -28.14 17.73 -7.15
N ASP A 987 -28.42 17.05 -6.04
CA ASP A 987 -27.85 17.33 -4.71
C ASP A 987 -26.36 16.96 -4.62
N GLY A 988 -25.80 16.36 -5.68
CA GLY A 988 -24.36 16.18 -5.82
C GLY A 988 -23.82 14.80 -5.45
N ILE A 989 -24.69 13.77 -5.31
CA ILE A 989 -24.28 12.42 -4.87
C ILE A 989 -23.17 11.78 -5.72
N ALA A 990 -23.07 12.14 -7.01
CA ALA A 990 -22.05 11.68 -7.95
C ALA A 990 -21.00 12.75 -8.30
N GLY A 991 -20.98 13.86 -7.56
CA GLY A 991 -20.09 15.01 -7.79
C GLY A 991 -20.60 16.00 -8.86
N ARG A 992 -19.76 16.99 -9.19
CA ARG A 992 -20.12 18.15 -10.06
C ARG A 992 -20.53 17.77 -11.49
N ASN A 993 -20.10 16.60 -11.99
CA ASN A 993 -20.40 16.13 -13.36
C ASN A 993 -21.56 15.12 -13.40
N PHE A 994 -22.63 15.36 -12.64
CA PHE A 994 -23.77 14.44 -12.51
C PHE A 994 -24.64 14.28 -13.76
N SER A 995 -24.52 15.17 -14.76
CA SER A 995 -25.37 15.17 -15.96
C SER A 995 -25.29 13.88 -16.77
N LYS A 996 -24.09 13.30 -16.91
CA LYS A 996 -23.87 12.03 -17.62
C LYS A 996 -24.49 10.82 -16.93
N PRO A 997 -24.21 10.54 -15.63
CA PRO A 997 -24.83 9.40 -14.95
C PRO A 997 -26.35 9.56 -14.84
N LEU A 998 -26.87 10.76 -14.63
CA LEU A 998 -28.31 11.03 -14.63
C LEU A 998 -28.97 10.69 -15.98
N ALA A 999 -28.41 11.21 -17.08
CA ALA A 999 -28.92 10.91 -18.42
C ALA A 999 -28.84 9.41 -18.76
N PHE A 1000 -27.82 8.71 -18.26
CA PHE A 1000 -27.71 7.27 -18.43
C PHE A 1000 -28.81 6.50 -17.66
N TYR A 1001 -29.04 6.85 -16.40
CA TYR A 1001 -30.09 6.26 -15.58
C TYR A 1001 -31.46 6.41 -16.25
N LEU A 1002 -31.86 7.64 -16.60
CA LEU A 1002 -33.16 7.94 -17.20
C LEU A 1002 -33.39 7.20 -18.53
N ASN A 1003 -32.35 7.01 -19.34
CA ASN A 1003 -32.46 6.34 -20.63
C ASN A 1003 -32.49 4.81 -20.55
N ARG A 1004 -31.89 4.21 -19.51
CA ARG A 1004 -31.59 2.76 -19.49
C ARG A 1004 -32.23 1.97 -18.36
N SER A 1005 -32.69 2.63 -17.30
CA SER A 1005 -33.33 1.97 -16.15
C SER A 1005 -34.51 1.07 -16.58
N LYS A 1006 -35.40 1.55 -17.44
CA LYS A 1006 -36.57 0.80 -17.93
C LYS A 1006 -36.19 -0.45 -18.74
N GLU A 1007 -35.16 -0.34 -19.59
CA GLU A 1007 -34.64 -1.47 -20.36
C GLU A 1007 -33.99 -2.52 -19.45
N TYR A 1008 -33.26 -2.07 -18.43
CA TYR A 1008 -32.64 -2.93 -17.43
C TYR A 1008 -33.66 -3.70 -16.60
N LEU A 1009 -34.64 -3.01 -16.02
CA LEU A 1009 -35.68 -3.64 -15.20
C LEU A 1009 -36.42 -4.73 -15.98
N LYS A 1010 -36.83 -4.46 -17.23
CA LYS A 1010 -37.43 -5.47 -18.12
C LYS A 1010 -36.54 -6.69 -18.36
N ALA A 1011 -35.22 -6.52 -18.37
CA ALA A 1011 -34.28 -7.62 -18.55
C ALA A 1011 -34.10 -8.43 -17.27
N ILE A 1012 -34.13 -7.78 -16.11
CA ILE A 1012 -34.06 -8.43 -14.79
C ILE A 1012 -35.36 -9.20 -14.50
N ASP A 1013 -36.53 -8.63 -14.77
CA ASP A 1013 -37.83 -9.30 -14.60
C ASP A 1013 -37.91 -10.60 -15.45
N LYS A 1014 -37.32 -10.60 -16.65
CA LYS A 1014 -37.23 -11.82 -17.48
C LYS A 1014 -36.37 -12.91 -16.86
N LEU A 1015 -35.35 -12.56 -16.08
CA LEU A 1015 -34.52 -13.54 -15.37
C LEU A 1015 -35.26 -14.16 -14.18
N ASP A 1016 -36.28 -13.47 -13.66
CA ASP A 1016 -37.19 -14.01 -12.66
C ASP A 1016 -38.13 -15.05 -13.29
N SER A 1017 -38.66 -14.79 -14.50
CA SER A 1017 -39.52 -15.73 -15.24
C SER A 1017 -38.82 -17.00 -15.79
N CYS A 1018 -37.49 -17.10 -15.65
CA CYS A 1018 -36.73 -18.33 -15.94
C CYS A 1018 -36.44 -19.17 -14.69
N VAL A 1019 -36.95 -18.74 -13.53
CA VAL A 1019 -37.17 -19.55 -12.32
C VAL A 1019 -38.52 -20.25 -12.48
#